data_AF-A0A8J4RUJ7-F1
#
_entry.id   AF-A0A8J4RUJ7-F1
#
_cell.length_a   1.000
_cell.length_b   1.000
_cell.length_c   1.000
_cell.angle_alpha   90.00
_cell.angle_beta   90.00
_cell.angle_gamma   90.00
#
_symmetry.space_group_name_H-M   'P 1'
#
loop_
_entity.id
_entity.type
_entity.pdbx_description
1 polymer ?
#
loop_
_entity_poly.entity_id
_entity_poly.type
_entity_poly.pdbx_seq_one_letter_code
_entity_poly.pdbx_strand_id
1 'polypeptide(L)'
;MLGSTVRTVRRVSSSSNNNLLLKDSILKRFNNTSTDSIFISKANTHVSSSSSSSSSSSTTQINKNNETHLRNGECYTTTLAAHVLRNNKNNRQRQRGGGVVRHQQQQKKTTTTINKEDKDRDAIELALDSVVKIFTVSSSPNYILPWQNKSQRESMGSGFVIPGRKIITNAHVVADHTFVLVRKHGSPTKYRAEVQAVGHECDLALLLVESQDFWEGMNFLELGDIPFLQQAVAVVGYPQGGDNISVTKGVVSRVEPTQYVHGATQLMAIQIDAAINPGNSGGPAIMANKVAGVAFQNLSGAENIGYIIPVPVIKHFLDGVEESGKYVGFCSLGLVCQPTENVQLRNHFKMLPEMTGVLVSKINPLADAYKILKKDDIILAFDGVPIANDGTVPFRNRERITFDYLVSMKKPNETAVVKVLRDGKECEFSITLRPLQPLVPVHQFDILPSYYIFAGLVFVPLTQPYLHEYGEDWYNTSPRRLCERALRELPKKAGEQLVVLSQVLMDDINAGYERLAELQVKKVNGVEIENLKHLCQIVENCSNESVRFDLDDERVIVLNYNLAKIASSKILKRHRIPSAKSNDLIDEQNSLEVKKVNGVEIENLKHLCQIVENCSNESVRFDLDDERVIVLNYNLAKIASSKILKRHRIPSAKSNDLIDEQNSLEVGLAC
;
A
#
# COMPACT_ATOMS: atom_id res chain seq x y z
N MET A 1 -13.19 -45.43 -47.55
CA MET A 1 -11.81 -44.91 -47.66
C MET A 1 -11.78 -43.47 -47.14
N LEU A 2 -10.59 -42.85 -47.07
CA LEU A 2 -10.39 -41.46 -46.63
C LEU A 2 -11.12 -40.45 -47.55
N GLY A 3 -11.44 -39.22 -47.14
CA GLY A 3 -11.29 -38.58 -45.82
C GLY A 3 -11.17 -37.04 -45.94
N SER A 4 -11.08 -36.34 -44.80
CA SER A 4 -10.85 -34.87 -44.67
C SER A 4 -11.99 -33.96 -45.21
N THR A 5 -12.24 -32.74 -44.71
CA THR A 5 -11.51 -31.86 -43.77
C THR A 5 -12.48 -31.12 -42.85
N VAL A 6 -12.14 -30.93 -41.57
CA VAL A 6 -12.84 -30.01 -40.64
C VAL A 6 -12.14 -28.65 -40.64
N ARG A 7 -12.90 -27.54 -40.71
CA ARG A 7 -12.40 -26.18 -40.41
C ARG A 7 -13.30 -25.49 -39.39
N THR A 8 -12.73 -25.22 -38.22
CA THR A 8 -13.38 -24.52 -37.12
C THR A 8 -13.58 -23.04 -37.44
N VAL A 9 -14.82 -22.55 -37.40
CA VAL A 9 -15.13 -21.13 -37.52
C VAL A 9 -14.93 -20.45 -36.16
N ARG A 10 -13.91 -19.58 -36.04
CA ARG A 10 -13.82 -18.64 -34.92
C ARG A 10 -14.90 -17.57 -35.08
N ARG A 11 -15.81 -17.48 -34.12
CA ARG A 11 -16.81 -16.40 -34.05
C ARG A 11 -16.14 -15.16 -33.46
N VAL A 12 -15.94 -14.12 -34.27
CA VAL A 12 -15.60 -12.78 -33.77
C VAL A 12 -16.91 -12.05 -33.49
N SER A 13 -17.12 -11.63 -32.24
CA SER A 13 -18.27 -10.83 -31.84
C SER A 13 -17.83 -9.41 -31.49
N SER A 14 -18.04 -8.48 -32.40
CA SER A 14 -17.78 -7.04 -32.20
C SER A 14 -18.75 -6.45 -31.17
N SER A 15 -18.25 -5.91 -30.06
CA SER A 15 -19.04 -5.08 -29.15
C SER A 15 -19.29 -3.72 -29.79
N SER A 16 -20.56 -3.30 -29.83
CA SER A 16 -20.96 -2.03 -30.46
C SER A 16 -20.78 -0.85 -29.50
N ASN A 17 -19.97 0.14 -29.88
CA ASN A 17 -20.02 1.47 -29.26
C ASN A 17 -21.29 2.19 -29.71
N ASN A 18 -22.11 2.66 -28.76
CA ASN A 18 -23.22 3.57 -29.02
C ASN A 18 -23.54 4.38 -27.76
N ASN A 19 -23.23 5.69 -27.77
CA ASN A 19 -24.01 6.78 -27.14
C ASN A 19 -23.24 8.11 -27.18
N LEU A 20 -23.38 8.84 -28.29
CA LEU A 20 -23.10 10.28 -28.39
C LEU A 20 -23.87 10.84 -29.60
N LEU A 21 -24.13 12.15 -29.59
CA LEU A 21 -24.93 12.90 -30.59
C LEU A 21 -26.44 12.59 -30.64
N LEU A 22 -27.17 13.15 -29.68
CA LEU A 22 -28.54 13.61 -29.90
C LEU A 22 -28.82 14.87 -29.04
N LYS A 23 -28.42 16.02 -29.59
CA LYS A 23 -28.85 17.37 -29.18
C LYS A 23 -29.25 18.14 -30.44
N ASP A 24 -30.00 19.22 -30.23
CA ASP A 24 -30.45 20.20 -31.22
C ASP A 24 -31.42 19.70 -32.31
N SER A 25 -32.71 19.64 -31.97
CA SER A 25 -33.74 20.40 -32.71
C SER A 25 -35.11 20.39 -32.01
N ILE A 26 -36.00 21.28 -32.45
CA ILE A 26 -37.40 21.48 -32.02
C ILE A 26 -37.58 22.28 -30.71
N LEU A 27 -37.50 23.61 -30.82
CA LEU A 27 -38.65 24.50 -30.55
C LEU A 27 -38.36 25.94 -31.01
N LYS A 28 -39.06 26.40 -32.06
CA LYS A 28 -39.05 27.80 -32.54
C LYS A 28 -40.44 28.19 -33.02
N ARG A 29 -41.21 28.88 -32.17
CA ARG A 29 -42.32 29.84 -32.48
C ARG A 29 -43.12 30.14 -31.20
N PHE A 30 -42.94 31.32 -30.63
CA PHE A 30 -43.86 32.44 -30.81
C PHE A 30 -43.15 33.75 -30.39
N ASN A 31 -43.70 34.91 -30.77
CA ASN A 31 -43.01 36.20 -30.68
C ASN A 31 -43.60 37.13 -29.60
N ASN A 32 -42.74 38.04 -29.14
CA ASN A 32 -43.01 39.40 -28.65
C ASN A 32 -44.10 39.62 -27.58
N THR A 33 -43.66 40.14 -26.43
CA THR A 33 -44.12 41.46 -25.98
C THR A 33 -42.99 42.18 -25.23
N SER A 34 -43.11 43.49 -25.02
CA SER A 34 -42.03 44.39 -24.60
C SER A 34 -42.15 44.86 -23.14
N THR A 35 -41.18 45.68 -22.70
CA THR A 35 -41.24 46.60 -21.54
C THR A 35 -41.34 45.93 -20.15
N ASP A 36 -40.70 46.41 -19.07
CA ASP A 36 -39.95 47.66 -18.85
C ASP A 36 -38.69 47.48 -17.99
N SER A 37 -37.83 48.51 -17.98
CA SER A 37 -36.66 48.61 -17.11
C SER A 37 -36.98 49.22 -15.74
N ILE A 38 -36.28 48.80 -14.67
CA ILE A 38 -35.92 49.68 -13.55
C ILE A 38 -34.53 49.30 -13.01
N PHE A 39 -33.68 50.32 -12.84
CA PHE A 39 -32.43 50.26 -12.10
C PHE A 39 -32.67 50.75 -10.66
N ILE A 40 -32.06 50.11 -9.67
CA ILE A 40 -31.65 50.82 -8.44
C ILE A 40 -30.18 50.52 -8.18
N SER A 41 -29.41 51.57 -7.96
CA SER A 41 -27.97 51.54 -7.70
C SER A 41 -27.63 52.39 -6.47
N LYS A 42 -26.55 52.02 -5.78
CA LYS A 42 -25.74 52.80 -4.82
C LYS A 42 -24.51 51.93 -4.45
N ALA A 43 -23.23 52.32 -4.57
CA ALA A 43 -22.58 53.65 -4.54
C ALA A 43 -22.77 54.37 -3.18
N ASN A 44 -21.85 55.11 -2.57
CA ASN A 44 -20.56 55.76 -2.93
C ASN A 44 -19.82 56.06 -1.59
N THR A 45 -18.53 56.39 -1.39
CA THR A 45 -17.22 56.36 -2.12
C THR A 45 -16.12 56.71 -1.05
N HIS A 46 -14.81 56.86 -1.26
CA HIS A 46 -13.98 56.89 -2.48
C HIS A 46 -12.74 55.97 -2.35
N VAL A 47 -11.44 56.26 -2.55
CA VAL A 47 -10.59 57.45 -2.82
C VAL A 47 -9.50 57.05 -3.85
N SER A 48 -8.76 58.00 -4.45
CA SER A 48 -7.76 57.74 -5.50
C SER A 48 -6.57 58.71 -5.46
N SER A 49 -5.40 58.27 -5.97
CA SER A 49 -4.36 59.17 -6.50
C SER A 49 -3.44 58.42 -7.49
N SER A 50 -3.34 58.94 -8.72
CA SER A 50 -2.30 58.63 -9.72
C SER A 50 -1.07 59.56 -9.49
N SER A 51 0.03 59.60 -10.26
CA SER A 51 0.31 59.20 -11.66
C SER A 51 1.82 59.15 -11.98
N SER A 52 2.23 58.37 -13.01
CA SER A 52 3.38 58.58 -13.95
C SER A 52 4.83 58.74 -13.39
N SER A 53 5.92 58.24 -13.99
CA SER A 53 6.24 57.36 -15.16
C SER A 53 7.77 57.01 -15.08
N SER A 54 8.60 56.58 -16.06
CA SER A 54 8.53 56.33 -17.52
C SER A 54 9.71 55.43 -18.00
N SER A 55 9.58 54.76 -19.17
CA SER A 55 10.66 54.17 -20.00
C SER A 55 11.51 53.00 -19.41
N SER A 56 12.21 52.14 -20.18
CA SER A 56 12.48 52.10 -21.63
C SER A 56 12.53 50.67 -22.24
N SER A 57 12.08 50.54 -23.50
CA SER A 57 12.50 49.61 -24.59
C SER A 57 13.40 48.38 -24.29
N SER A 58 13.22 47.22 -24.94
CA SER A 58 13.16 47.09 -26.41
C SER A 58 12.55 45.76 -26.91
N THR A 59 11.92 45.77 -28.10
CA THR A 59 11.50 44.58 -28.86
C THR A 59 11.59 44.87 -30.36
N THR A 60 12.09 43.93 -31.17
CA THR A 60 12.08 44.03 -32.64
C THR A 60 11.66 42.70 -33.26
N GLN A 61 10.51 42.68 -33.94
CA GLN A 61 10.13 41.63 -34.89
C GLN A 61 10.63 41.98 -36.29
N ILE A 62 10.61 41.02 -37.24
CA ILE A 62 10.15 41.26 -38.62
C ILE A 62 9.81 39.93 -39.33
N ASN A 63 8.64 39.93 -40.00
CA ASN A 63 8.09 39.13 -41.12
C ASN A 63 8.54 37.66 -41.40
N LYS A 64 7.70 36.70 -41.84
CA LYS A 64 6.36 36.58 -42.47
C LYS A 64 6.36 36.12 -43.95
N ASN A 65 5.34 35.30 -44.24
CA ASN A 65 4.70 34.95 -45.54
C ASN A 65 5.24 33.78 -46.39
N ASN A 66 4.35 32.79 -46.58
CA ASN A 66 3.94 32.12 -47.84
C ASN A 66 4.97 31.22 -48.59
N GLU A 67 4.61 30.19 -49.36
CA GLU A 67 3.29 29.63 -49.75
C GLU A 67 3.37 28.10 -50.06
N THR A 68 2.29 27.49 -50.57
CA THR A 68 2.15 26.04 -50.83
C THR A 68 2.56 25.59 -52.25
N HIS A 69 3.11 24.36 -52.44
CA HIS A 69 2.50 23.32 -53.33
C HIS A 69 3.23 21.96 -53.47
N LEU A 70 2.38 20.96 -53.74
CA LEU A 70 2.49 19.54 -54.17
C LEU A 70 3.69 18.96 -54.99
N ARG A 71 3.93 17.65 -54.72
CA ARG A 71 4.21 16.48 -55.63
C ARG A 71 5.64 16.11 -56.11
N ASN A 72 5.97 14.84 -55.80
CA ASN A 72 6.55 13.74 -56.63
C ASN A 72 7.85 13.91 -57.45
N GLY A 73 8.76 12.93 -57.32
CA GLY A 73 9.61 12.47 -58.44
C GLY A 73 10.90 11.73 -58.05
N GLU A 74 11.00 10.45 -58.42
CA GLU A 74 12.21 9.62 -58.74
C GLU A 74 13.43 9.63 -57.75
N CYS A 75 13.94 8.52 -57.17
CA CYS A 75 14.13 7.10 -57.53
C CYS A 75 15.46 6.78 -58.27
N TYR A 76 16.37 6.07 -57.59
CA TYR A 76 17.25 5.06 -58.19
C TYR A 76 17.57 3.94 -57.19
N THR A 77 17.43 2.69 -57.62
CA THR A 77 17.96 1.46 -56.97
C THR A 77 19.43 1.24 -57.43
N THR A 78 20.26 0.26 -57.01
CA THR A 78 20.04 -1.20 -57.08
C THR A 78 21.20 -1.99 -56.41
N THR A 79 20.94 -2.63 -55.26
CA THR A 79 21.14 -4.09 -54.99
C THR A 79 22.54 -4.78 -55.02
N LEU A 80 22.91 -5.34 -53.84
CA LEU A 80 23.65 -6.60 -53.54
C LEU A 80 25.21 -6.77 -53.50
N ALA A 81 25.61 -7.57 -52.48
CA ALA A 81 26.52 -8.74 -52.51
C ALA A 81 28.05 -8.65 -52.18
N ALA A 82 28.35 -8.94 -50.90
CA ALA A 82 29.12 -10.11 -50.44
C ALA A 82 30.65 -10.30 -50.70
N HIS A 83 31.40 -10.37 -49.59
CA HIS A 83 32.45 -11.35 -49.24
C HIS A 83 33.70 -11.59 -50.14
N VAL A 84 34.90 -11.38 -49.58
CA VAL A 84 36.00 -12.39 -49.57
C VAL A 84 37.12 -12.02 -48.56
N LEU A 85 37.93 -13.00 -48.17
CA LEU A 85 38.91 -12.96 -47.07
C LEU A 85 40.36 -12.67 -47.49
N ARG A 86 41.22 -12.46 -46.48
CA ARG A 86 42.70 -12.56 -46.45
C ARG A 86 43.51 -11.45 -47.15
N ASN A 87 44.41 -10.85 -46.36
CA ASN A 87 45.79 -11.34 -46.33
C ASN A 87 46.51 -10.97 -45.03
N ASN A 88 47.34 -11.89 -44.54
CA ASN A 88 48.29 -11.62 -43.47
C ASN A 88 49.57 -12.41 -43.79
N LYS A 89 50.71 -11.73 -43.94
CA LYS A 89 51.99 -12.33 -44.34
C LYS A 89 53.12 -11.82 -43.44
N ASN A 90 53.69 -12.75 -42.67
CA ASN A 90 54.96 -12.54 -42.00
C ASN A 90 56.07 -12.27 -43.02
N ASN A 91 57.05 -11.46 -42.64
CA ASN A 91 58.35 -11.43 -43.32
C ASN A 91 59.48 -11.49 -42.28
N ARG A 92 60.56 -12.20 -42.60
CA ARG A 92 61.74 -12.37 -41.75
C ARG A 92 62.88 -11.52 -42.30
N GLN A 93 63.70 -10.92 -41.44
CA GLN A 93 65.15 -11.20 -41.42
C GLN A 93 65.88 -10.60 -40.20
N ARG A 94 67.18 -10.88 -40.11
CA ARG A 94 68.06 -10.62 -38.96
C ARG A 94 68.81 -9.30 -39.09
N GLN A 95 69.19 -8.71 -37.96
CA GLN A 95 70.55 -8.18 -37.76
C GLN A 95 70.96 -8.35 -36.28
N ARG A 96 72.28 -8.36 -36.03
CA ARG A 96 72.88 -8.34 -34.68
C ARG A 96 73.48 -6.96 -34.45
N GLY A 97 73.25 -6.38 -33.27
CA GLY A 97 73.95 -5.19 -32.80
C GLY A 97 73.87 -5.14 -31.26
N GLY A 98 75.00 -5.02 -30.59
CA GLY A 98 75.05 -4.89 -29.14
C GLY A 98 74.95 -3.43 -28.71
N GLY A 99 74.15 -3.13 -27.70
CA GLY A 99 73.99 -1.78 -27.15
C GLY A 99 73.53 -1.82 -25.70
N VAL A 100 74.44 -1.67 -24.76
CA VAL A 100 74.11 -1.53 -23.33
C VAL A 100 73.68 -0.08 -23.07
N VAL A 101 72.38 0.15 -22.98
CA VAL A 101 71.82 1.45 -22.58
C VAL A 101 70.99 1.24 -21.31
N ARG A 102 71.34 1.95 -20.24
CA ARG A 102 70.52 2.01 -19.02
C ARG A 102 69.19 2.69 -19.36
N HIS A 103 68.08 2.00 -19.11
CA HIS A 103 66.78 2.65 -18.99
C HIS A 103 66.26 2.55 -17.55
N GLN A 104 65.74 3.68 -17.08
CA GLN A 104 65.24 3.85 -15.72
C GLN A 104 63.95 3.06 -15.53
N GLN A 105 63.66 2.67 -14.29
CA GLN A 105 62.40 2.01 -13.95
C GLN A 105 61.23 2.99 -14.06
N GLN A 106 60.61 3.09 -15.24
CA GLN A 106 59.21 3.51 -15.30
C GLN A 106 58.34 2.34 -14.83
N GLN A 107 58.03 2.33 -13.54
CA GLN A 107 56.99 1.47 -12.99
C GLN A 107 55.65 1.82 -13.65
N LYS A 108 55.16 0.95 -14.54
CA LYS A 108 53.79 1.04 -15.04
C LYS A 108 52.84 0.87 -13.86
N LYS A 109 52.15 1.95 -13.47
CA LYS A 109 50.94 1.87 -12.63
C LYS A 109 49.85 1.15 -13.44
N THR A 110 49.79 -0.17 -13.33
CA THR A 110 48.79 -1.02 -13.98
C THR A 110 48.36 -2.11 -13.00
N THR A 111 47.96 -1.68 -11.80
CA THR A 111 47.60 -2.57 -10.68
C THR A 111 46.56 -1.90 -9.78
N THR A 112 45.36 -1.65 -10.33
CA THR A 112 44.20 -1.21 -9.53
C THR A 112 42.86 -1.65 -10.15
N THR A 113 42.73 -1.62 -11.49
CA THR A 113 41.46 -1.91 -12.19
C THR A 113 41.00 -3.36 -12.06
N ILE A 114 41.93 -4.32 -12.18
CA ILE A 114 41.64 -5.76 -12.30
C ILE A 114 40.83 -6.28 -11.09
N ASN A 115 41.18 -5.83 -9.87
CA ASN A 115 40.57 -6.36 -8.64
C ASN A 115 39.14 -5.84 -8.35
N LYS A 116 38.52 -5.04 -9.22
CA LYS A 116 37.15 -4.54 -9.04
C LYS A 116 36.14 -5.20 -9.99
N GLU A 117 36.46 -5.32 -11.27
CA GLU A 117 35.53 -5.87 -12.26
C GLU A 117 35.18 -7.34 -11.98
N ASP A 118 36.16 -8.13 -11.52
CA ASP A 118 35.93 -9.51 -11.08
C ASP A 118 35.02 -9.57 -9.84
N LYS A 119 35.23 -8.71 -8.83
CA LYS A 119 34.37 -8.67 -7.63
C LYS A 119 32.94 -8.22 -7.91
N ASP A 120 32.78 -7.20 -8.75
CA ASP A 120 31.48 -6.70 -9.21
C ASP A 120 30.75 -7.75 -10.09
N ARG A 121 31.46 -8.77 -10.57
CA ARG A 121 30.90 -9.94 -11.27
C ARG A 121 30.53 -11.07 -10.30
N ASP A 122 31.44 -11.47 -9.41
CA ASP A 122 31.19 -12.47 -8.36
C ASP A 122 29.94 -12.13 -7.53
N ALA A 123 29.79 -10.85 -7.20
CA ALA A 123 28.62 -10.33 -6.46
C ALA A 123 27.31 -10.43 -7.24
N ILE A 124 27.34 -10.27 -8.56
CA ILE A 124 26.15 -10.43 -9.41
C ILE A 124 25.81 -11.90 -9.54
N GLU A 125 26.80 -12.78 -9.74
CA GLU A 125 26.61 -14.23 -9.84
C GLU A 125 25.95 -14.79 -8.57
N LEU A 126 26.44 -14.39 -7.38
CA LEU A 126 25.80 -14.69 -6.09
C LEU A 126 24.35 -14.17 -6.00
N ALA A 127 24.05 -13.02 -6.60
CA ALA A 127 22.69 -12.48 -6.66
C ALA A 127 21.80 -13.25 -7.65
N LEU A 128 22.32 -13.76 -8.77
CA LEU A 128 21.53 -14.59 -9.71
C LEU A 128 21.04 -15.88 -9.02
N ASP A 129 21.90 -16.51 -8.19
CA ASP A 129 21.58 -17.71 -7.41
C ASP A 129 20.68 -17.45 -6.19
N SER A 130 20.50 -16.19 -5.80
CA SER A 130 19.71 -15.80 -4.62
C SER A 130 18.37 -15.16 -4.97
N VAL A 131 18.20 -14.69 -6.22
CA VAL A 131 17.01 -13.95 -6.69
C VAL A 131 15.98 -14.90 -7.31
N VAL A 132 14.71 -14.65 -7.02
CA VAL A 132 13.58 -15.48 -7.42
C VAL A 132 12.48 -14.66 -8.10
N LYS A 133 11.77 -15.28 -9.04
CA LYS A 133 10.57 -14.69 -9.65
C LYS A 133 9.34 -15.09 -8.84
N ILE A 134 8.53 -14.10 -8.49
CA ILE A 134 7.29 -14.26 -7.73
C ILE A 134 6.10 -14.16 -8.69
N PHE A 135 5.10 -15.01 -8.49
CA PHE A 135 3.82 -14.99 -9.18
C PHE A 135 2.72 -14.96 -8.12
N THR A 136 1.87 -13.94 -8.17
CA THR A 136 0.78 -13.77 -7.20
C THR A 136 -0.55 -13.80 -7.94
N VAL A 137 -1.47 -14.63 -7.46
CA VAL A 137 -2.91 -14.49 -7.77
C VAL A 137 -3.52 -13.66 -6.65
N SER A 138 -4.14 -12.54 -7.02
CA SER A 138 -4.74 -11.56 -6.10
C SER A 138 -6.23 -11.37 -6.38
N SER A 139 -7.01 -10.98 -5.37
CA SER A 139 -8.46 -10.76 -5.49
C SER A 139 -8.95 -9.69 -4.50
N SER A 140 -8.59 -8.43 -4.75
CA SER A 140 -8.95 -7.29 -3.90
C SER A 140 -10.46 -7.14 -3.65
N PRO A 141 -10.91 -6.69 -2.46
CA PRO A 141 -12.33 -6.46 -2.16
C PRO A 141 -12.95 -5.32 -3.00
N ASN A 142 -14.29 -5.28 -3.07
CA ASN A 142 -15.08 -4.16 -3.59
C ASN A 142 -15.65 -3.35 -2.42
N TYR A 143 -15.30 -2.07 -2.31
CA TYR A 143 -15.67 -1.26 -1.15
C TYR A 143 -17.10 -0.70 -1.21
N ILE A 144 -17.74 -0.65 -2.39
CA ILE A 144 -19.19 -0.33 -2.52
C ILE A 144 -20.06 -1.57 -2.26
N LEU A 145 -19.55 -2.75 -2.61
CA LEU A 145 -20.20 -4.06 -2.43
C LEU A 145 -19.31 -4.97 -1.55
N PRO A 146 -19.12 -4.65 -0.25
CA PRO A 146 -18.11 -5.26 0.64
C PRO A 146 -18.25 -6.76 0.90
N TRP A 147 -19.37 -7.37 0.49
CA TRP A 147 -19.58 -8.82 0.44
C TRP A 147 -19.08 -9.48 -0.87
N GLN A 148 -18.32 -8.75 -1.70
CA GLN A 148 -17.79 -9.22 -2.98
C GLN A 148 -16.33 -8.82 -3.17
N ASN A 149 -15.55 -9.70 -3.82
CA ASN A 149 -14.21 -9.39 -4.31
C ASN A 149 -14.27 -9.05 -5.81
N LYS A 150 -13.34 -8.22 -6.25
CA LYS A 150 -13.09 -7.94 -7.67
C LYS A 150 -12.49 -9.18 -8.34
N SER A 151 -12.65 -9.28 -9.66
CA SER A 151 -12.14 -10.39 -10.46
C SER A 151 -10.64 -10.63 -10.22
N GLN A 152 -10.26 -11.90 -10.07
CA GLN A 152 -8.88 -12.30 -9.81
C GLN A 152 -7.91 -11.76 -10.87
N ARG A 153 -6.70 -11.39 -10.43
CA ARG A 153 -5.61 -10.89 -11.28
C ARG A 153 -4.32 -11.63 -10.97
N GLU A 154 -3.56 -11.95 -12.01
CA GLU A 154 -2.19 -12.42 -11.88
C GLU A 154 -1.22 -11.23 -11.95
N SER A 155 -0.27 -11.17 -11.02
CA SER A 155 0.85 -10.23 -11.03
C SER A 155 2.19 -10.96 -10.92
N MET A 156 3.27 -10.25 -11.26
CA MET A 156 4.65 -10.75 -11.19
C MET A 156 5.52 -9.74 -10.46
N GLY A 157 6.45 -10.25 -9.66
CA GLY A 157 7.48 -9.46 -9.01
C GLY A 157 8.77 -10.26 -8.84
N SER A 158 9.73 -9.65 -8.14
CA SER A 158 10.99 -10.27 -7.77
C SER A 158 11.07 -10.46 -6.25
N GLY A 159 11.95 -11.33 -5.81
CA GLY A 159 12.33 -11.46 -4.41
C GLY A 159 13.76 -11.98 -4.30
N PHE A 160 14.31 -12.01 -3.09
CA PHE A 160 15.59 -12.64 -2.84
C PHE A 160 15.67 -13.34 -1.49
N VAL A 161 16.50 -14.37 -1.42
CA VAL A 161 16.76 -15.14 -0.21
C VAL A 161 17.63 -14.33 0.76
N ILE A 162 17.22 -14.32 2.02
CA ILE A 162 17.95 -13.76 3.16
C ILE A 162 18.22 -14.89 4.19
N PRO A 163 19.07 -14.67 5.21
CA PRO A 163 19.36 -15.67 6.23
C PRO A 163 18.11 -16.29 6.88
N GLY A 164 18.22 -17.54 7.30
CA GLY A 164 17.13 -18.26 7.97
C GLY A 164 16.06 -18.86 7.03
N ARG A 165 16.36 -19.04 5.74
CA ARG A 165 15.44 -19.61 4.73
C ARG A 165 14.13 -18.81 4.60
N LYS A 166 14.30 -17.48 4.54
CA LYS A 166 13.24 -16.50 4.29
C LYS A 166 13.49 -15.84 2.92
N ILE A 167 12.43 -15.46 2.21
CA ILE A 167 12.51 -14.64 0.99
C ILE A 167 11.91 -13.28 1.32
N ILE A 168 12.58 -12.19 0.95
CA ILE A 168 12.00 -10.83 1.05
C ILE A 168 11.57 -10.32 -0.33
N THR A 169 10.50 -9.55 -0.36
CA THR A 169 9.93 -8.87 -1.54
C THR A 169 9.17 -7.61 -1.10
N ASN A 170 8.46 -6.94 -2.02
CA ASN A 170 7.56 -5.84 -1.68
C ASN A 170 6.18 -6.32 -1.22
N ALA A 171 5.51 -5.51 -0.40
CA ALA A 171 4.12 -5.75 -0.01
C ALA A 171 3.19 -5.69 -1.22
N HIS A 172 3.37 -4.72 -2.13
CA HIS A 172 2.52 -4.60 -3.33
C HIS A 172 2.62 -5.80 -4.30
N VAL A 173 3.67 -6.61 -4.21
CA VAL A 173 3.83 -7.84 -5.02
C VAL A 173 2.93 -8.97 -4.49
N VAL A 174 2.54 -8.94 -3.21
CA VAL A 174 1.71 -9.97 -2.55
C VAL A 174 0.45 -9.40 -1.88
N ALA A 175 0.06 -8.17 -2.21
CA ALA A 175 -1.15 -7.55 -1.66
C ALA A 175 -2.44 -8.21 -2.19
N ASP A 176 -3.42 -8.37 -1.31
CA ASP A 176 -4.71 -9.04 -1.55
C ASP A 176 -4.56 -10.46 -2.15
N HIS A 177 -3.51 -11.17 -1.73
CA HIS A 177 -3.13 -12.46 -2.31
C HIS A 177 -4.11 -13.60 -1.95
N THR A 178 -4.48 -14.39 -2.94
CA THR A 178 -5.17 -15.68 -2.76
C THR A 178 -4.23 -16.88 -2.96
N PHE A 179 -3.13 -16.70 -3.70
CA PHE A 179 -2.13 -17.74 -3.94
C PHE A 179 -0.78 -17.13 -4.37
N VAL A 180 0.34 -17.63 -3.82
CA VAL A 180 1.70 -17.15 -4.16
C VAL A 180 2.59 -18.32 -4.56
N LEU A 181 3.31 -18.16 -5.68
CA LEU A 181 4.34 -19.08 -6.16
C LEU A 181 5.67 -18.36 -6.34
N VAL A 182 6.77 -19.07 -6.13
CA VAL A 182 8.14 -18.60 -6.42
C VAL A 182 8.86 -19.56 -7.38
N ARG A 183 9.80 -19.05 -8.17
CA ARG A 183 10.64 -19.85 -9.09
C ARG A 183 12.09 -19.36 -9.03
N LYS A 184 13.03 -20.29 -8.92
CA LYS A 184 14.48 -20.02 -8.94
C LYS A 184 14.94 -19.47 -10.30
N HIS A 185 16.12 -18.85 -10.34
CA HIS A 185 16.83 -18.69 -11.61
C HIS A 185 17.15 -20.07 -12.23
N GLY A 186 17.23 -20.14 -13.57
CA GLY A 186 17.47 -21.36 -14.34
C GLY A 186 16.40 -22.47 -14.27
N SER A 187 15.56 -22.52 -13.24
CA SER A 187 14.60 -23.61 -13.01
C SER A 187 13.23 -23.35 -13.65
N PRO A 188 12.58 -24.37 -14.27
CA PRO A 188 11.19 -24.28 -14.69
C PRO A 188 10.19 -24.41 -13.52
N THR A 189 10.60 -25.01 -12.40
CA THR A 189 9.72 -25.46 -11.32
C THR A 189 9.25 -24.30 -10.46
N LYS A 190 7.93 -24.07 -10.41
CA LYS A 190 7.29 -23.17 -9.45
C LYS A 190 7.01 -23.90 -8.14
N TYR A 191 7.36 -23.29 -7.02
CA TYR A 191 7.12 -23.78 -5.67
C TYR A 191 6.09 -22.88 -4.98
N ARG A 192 5.22 -23.46 -4.13
CA ARG A 192 4.30 -22.67 -3.31
C ARG A 192 5.06 -21.92 -2.23
N ALA A 193 4.73 -20.64 -2.05
CA ALA A 193 5.15 -19.86 -0.91
C ALA A 193 3.94 -19.51 -0.02
N GLU A 194 4.22 -19.23 1.25
CA GLU A 194 3.26 -18.62 2.18
C GLU A 194 3.80 -17.28 2.66
N VAL A 195 2.91 -16.28 2.80
CA VAL A 195 3.26 -14.95 3.31
C VAL A 195 3.31 -15.03 4.84
N GLN A 196 4.47 -14.77 5.43
CA GLN A 196 4.68 -14.77 6.88
C GLN A 196 4.32 -13.43 7.52
N ALA A 197 4.68 -12.32 6.87
CA ALA A 197 4.40 -10.97 7.34
C ALA A 197 4.38 -9.98 6.17
N VAL A 198 3.58 -8.93 6.29
CA VAL A 198 3.50 -7.81 5.35
C VAL A 198 3.52 -6.50 6.13
N GLY A 199 4.35 -5.56 5.69
CA GLY A 199 4.44 -4.19 6.18
C GLY A 199 4.18 -3.23 5.04
N HIS A 200 2.92 -2.87 4.83
CA HIS A 200 2.50 -2.01 3.71
C HIS A 200 3.12 -0.61 3.80
N GLU A 201 3.26 -0.05 5.01
CA GLU A 201 3.85 1.28 5.28
C GLU A 201 5.27 1.41 4.69
N CYS A 202 6.10 0.37 4.84
CA CYS A 202 7.43 0.26 4.24
C CYS A 202 7.49 -0.52 2.93
N ASP A 203 6.34 -0.94 2.38
CA ASP A 203 6.23 -1.78 1.19
C ASP A 203 7.16 -3.02 1.22
N LEU A 204 7.16 -3.79 2.30
CA LEU A 204 7.94 -5.04 2.45
C LEU A 204 7.05 -6.24 2.80
N ALA A 205 7.41 -7.41 2.31
CA ALA A 205 6.80 -8.68 2.68
C ALA A 205 7.84 -9.80 2.82
N LEU A 206 7.54 -10.75 3.71
CA LEU A 206 8.39 -11.88 4.07
C LEU A 206 7.69 -13.18 3.70
N LEU A 207 8.33 -14.04 2.90
CA LEU A 207 7.77 -15.29 2.39
C LEU A 207 8.57 -16.51 2.87
N LEU A 208 7.86 -17.62 3.07
CA LEU A 208 8.40 -18.94 3.41
C LEU A 208 8.08 -19.97 2.34
N VAL A 209 8.96 -20.96 2.17
CA VAL A 209 8.78 -22.09 1.23
C VAL A 209 9.07 -23.40 1.97
N GLU A 210 8.08 -24.30 2.03
CA GLU A 210 8.16 -25.56 2.79
C GLU A 210 9.05 -26.62 2.08
N SER A 211 9.06 -26.64 0.74
CA SER A 211 9.82 -27.60 -0.08
C SER A 211 11.33 -27.43 0.09
N GLN A 212 12.04 -28.55 0.34
CA GLN A 212 13.50 -28.55 0.50
C GLN A 212 14.24 -28.45 -0.84
N ASP A 213 13.69 -29.04 -1.89
CA ASP A 213 14.19 -28.97 -3.27
C ASP A 213 14.14 -27.54 -3.85
N PHE A 214 13.34 -26.63 -3.28
CA PHE A 214 13.50 -25.20 -3.53
C PHE A 214 14.80 -24.67 -2.94
N TRP A 215 15.14 -25.00 -1.69
CA TRP A 215 16.35 -24.50 -1.01
C TRP A 215 17.66 -25.11 -1.51
N GLU A 216 17.63 -26.26 -2.19
CA GLU A 216 18.81 -26.86 -2.80
C GLU A 216 19.46 -25.93 -3.83
N GLY A 217 20.73 -25.59 -3.63
CA GLY A 217 21.50 -24.67 -4.47
C GLY A 217 21.17 -23.18 -4.29
N MET A 218 20.24 -22.80 -3.41
CA MET A 218 19.96 -21.38 -3.14
C MET A 218 20.99 -20.78 -2.19
N ASN A 219 21.63 -19.71 -2.63
CA ASN A 219 22.43 -18.85 -1.75
C ASN A 219 21.53 -17.81 -1.04
N PHE A 220 22.07 -17.14 -0.01
CA PHE A 220 21.43 -16.00 0.63
C PHE A 220 22.27 -14.73 0.47
N LEU A 221 21.64 -13.57 0.50
CA LEU A 221 22.33 -12.29 0.44
C LEU A 221 22.43 -11.63 1.82
N GLU A 222 23.62 -11.11 2.14
CA GLU A 222 23.82 -10.29 3.34
C GLU A 222 23.32 -8.86 3.14
N LEU A 223 22.63 -8.34 4.17
CA LEU A 223 22.31 -6.92 4.25
C LEU A 223 23.58 -6.11 4.55
N GLY A 224 23.81 -5.04 3.79
CA GLY A 224 24.93 -4.12 3.97
C GLY A 224 24.57 -2.91 4.84
N ASP A 225 25.10 -1.75 4.42
CA ASP A 225 24.81 -0.43 4.99
C ASP A 225 24.16 0.46 3.94
N ILE A 226 23.54 1.57 4.37
CA ILE A 226 23.06 2.60 3.43
C ILE A 226 24.27 3.16 2.66
N PRO A 227 24.25 3.14 1.31
CA PRO A 227 25.30 3.70 0.47
C PRO A 227 25.40 5.22 0.56
N PHE A 228 26.55 5.76 0.20
CA PHE A 228 26.77 7.20 -0.01
C PHE A 228 26.40 7.61 -1.44
N LEU A 229 26.18 8.92 -1.64
CA LEU A 229 25.98 9.52 -2.96
C LEU A 229 27.10 9.12 -3.93
N GLN A 230 26.75 8.94 -5.21
CA GLN A 230 27.62 8.50 -6.30
C GLN A 230 28.23 7.09 -6.16
N GLN A 231 27.90 6.31 -5.12
CA GLN A 231 28.29 4.90 -5.07
C GLN A 231 27.48 4.08 -6.08
N ALA A 232 28.16 3.15 -6.76
CA ALA A 232 27.56 2.29 -7.76
C ALA A 232 26.66 1.22 -7.14
N VAL A 233 25.51 0.97 -7.79
CA VAL A 233 24.49 0.03 -7.37
C VAL A 233 23.98 -0.77 -8.58
N ALA A 234 23.68 -2.05 -8.36
CA ALA A 234 23.12 -2.95 -9.38
C ALA A 234 21.81 -3.55 -8.87
N VAL A 235 20.69 -3.26 -9.52
CA VAL A 235 19.39 -3.86 -9.21
C VAL A 235 19.22 -5.13 -10.02
N VAL A 236 18.85 -6.23 -9.37
CA VAL A 236 18.66 -7.55 -9.98
C VAL A 236 17.20 -7.96 -9.84
N GLY A 237 16.55 -8.42 -10.92
CA GLY A 237 15.14 -8.78 -10.88
C GLY A 237 14.59 -9.34 -12.20
N TYR A 238 13.29 -9.59 -12.25
CA TYR A 238 12.58 -10.18 -13.39
C TYR A 238 11.61 -9.16 -14.01
N PRO A 239 11.94 -8.56 -15.17
CA PRO A 239 11.08 -7.54 -15.78
C PRO A 239 9.75 -8.14 -16.27
N GLN A 240 8.69 -7.34 -16.23
CA GLN A 240 7.34 -7.75 -16.64
C GLN A 240 7.33 -8.37 -18.04
N GLY A 241 6.68 -9.52 -18.18
CA GLY A 241 6.62 -10.29 -19.42
C GLY A 241 7.88 -11.11 -19.75
N GLY A 242 9.03 -10.83 -19.12
CA GLY A 242 10.28 -11.58 -19.28
C GLY A 242 10.42 -12.70 -18.24
N ASP A 243 10.85 -13.89 -18.67
CA ASP A 243 11.14 -15.01 -17.76
C ASP A 243 12.63 -15.15 -17.41
N ASN A 244 13.49 -14.42 -18.12
CA ASN A 244 14.90 -14.24 -17.80
C ASN A 244 15.10 -13.14 -16.75
N ILE A 245 16.18 -13.23 -16.00
CA ILE A 245 16.63 -12.21 -15.05
C ILE A 245 17.23 -11.00 -15.80
N SER A 246 17.16 -9.83 -15.19
CA SER A 246 17.69 -8.56 -15.68
C SER A 246 18.53 -7.90 -14.59
N VAL A 247 19.54 -7.15 -15.01
CA VAL A 247 20.40 -6.36 -14.12
C VAL A 247 20.48 -4.94 -14.67
N THR A 248 20.00 -3.95 -13.90
CA THR A 248 20.17 -2.53 -14.21
C THR A 248 21.22 -1.94 -13.27
N LYS A 249 22.23 -1.27 -13.83
CA LYS A 249 23.30 -0.61 -13.06
C LYS A 249 23.12 0.91 -13.09
N GLY A 250 23.52 1.55 -12.01
CA GLY A 250 23.51 3.00 -11.84
C GLY A 250 24.33 3.42 -10.62
N VAL A 251 24.07 4.62 -10.12
CA VAL A 251 24.61 5.17 -8.88
C VAL A 251 23.51 5.68 -7.96
N VAL A 252 23.87 5.92 -6.71
CA VAL A 252 23.00 6.58 -5.72
C VAL A 252 22.97 8.09 -5.97
N SER A 253 21.78 8.58 -6.29
CA SER A 253 21.51 9.99 -6.62
C SER A 253 21.13 10.81 -5.39
N ARG A 254 20.42 10.22 -4.42
CA ARG A 254 19.97 10.88 -3.19
C ARG A 254 19.61 9.88 -2.09
N VAL A 255 19.60 10.31 -0.83
CA VAL A 255 18.93 9.64 0.29
C VAL A 255 18.04 10.68 0.96
N GLU A 256 16.72 10.47 0.99
CA GLU A 256 15.76 11.43 1.54
C GLU A 256 14.48 10.72 2.02
N PRO A 257 13.61 11.38 2.81
CA PRO A 257 12.27 10.86 3.09
C PRO A 257 11.42 10.95 1.81
N THR A 258 10.84 9.83 1.41
CA THR A 258 9.97 9.73 0.22
C THR A 258 8.63 9.14 0.64
N GLN A 259 7.55 9.53 -0.03
CA GLN A 259 6.25 8.87 0.16
C GLN A 259 6.27 7.48 -0.50
N TYR A 260 6.08 6.45 0.31
CA TYR A 260 5.92 5.07 -0.16
C TYR A 260 4.49 4.93 -0.71
N VAL A 261 4.33 4.81 -2.03
CA VAL A 261 3.00 4.92 -2.67
C VAL A 261 2.04 3.83 -2.20
N HIS A 262 2.52 2.62 -1.96
CA HIS A 262 1.72 1.50 -1.44
C HIS A 262 1.39 1.63 0.07
N GLY A 263 2.21 2.35 0.82
CA GLY A 263 2.07 2.50 2.27
C GLY A 263 1.44 3.82 2.72
N ALA A 264 1.24 4.76 1.80
CA ALA A 264 0.91 6.18 2.04
C ALA A 264 1.81 6.92 3.05
N THR A 265 2.91 6.32 3.49
CA THR A 265 3.74 6.74 4.61
C THR A 265 5.03 7.37 4.10
N GLN A 266 5.54 8.40 4.80
CA GLN A 266 6.86 8.95 4.50
C GLN A 266 7.93 8.24 5.34
N LEU A 267 8.84 7.54 4.66
CA LEU A 267 10.00 6.85 5.24
C LEU A 267 11.23 7.19 4.40
N MET A 268 12.43 6.93 4.94
CA MET A 268 13.66 7.09 4.18
C MET A 268 13.65 6.16 2.95
N ALA A 269 13.92 6.71 1.78
CA ALA A 269 14.25 5.96 0.57
C ALA A 269 15.63 6.40 0.04
N ILE A 270 16.24 5.55 -0.79
CA ILE A 270 17.43 5.90 -1.58
C ILE A 270 16.99 6.05 -3.04
N GLN A 271 17.22 7.22 -3.62
CA GLN A 271 17.02 7.48 -5.05
C GLN A 271 18.26 7.00 -5.82
N ILE A 272 18.04 6.28 -6.91
CA ILE A 272 19.09 5.78 -7.82
C ILE A 272 18.75 6.14 -9.28
N ASP A 273 19.77 6.27 -10.13
CA ASP A 273 19.58 6.50 -11.58
C ASP A 273 19.43 5.22 -12.42
N ALA A 274 19.57 4.04 -11.79
CA ALA A 274 19.30 2.76 -12.45
C ALA A 274 17.79 2.60 -12.73
N ALA A 275 17.44 2.15 -13.93
CA ALA A 275 16.05 1.96 -14.32
C ALA A 275 15.34 0.89 -13.46
N ILE A 276 14.24 1.29 -12.82
CA ILE A 276 13.29 0.42 -12.12
C ILE A 276 12.04 0.27 -12.99
N ASN A 277 11.84 -0.95 -13.49
CA ASN A 277 10.70 -1.33 -14.32
C ASN A 277 9.78 -2.28 -13.55
N PRO A 278 8.47 -2.34 -13.88
CA PRO A 278 7.54 -3.33 -13.31
C PRO A 278 8.11 -4.76 -13.38
N GLY A 279 7.92 -5.52 -12.31
CA GLY A 279 8.48 -6.87 -12.13
C GLY A 279 9.85 -6.90 -11.43
N ASN A 280 10.72 -5.90 -11.61
CA ASN A 280 11.98 -5.81 -10.84
C ASN A 280 11.74 -5.45 -9.36
N SER A 281 10.57 -4.88 -9.04
CA SER A 281 10.12 -4.60 -7.68
C SER A 281 10.17 -5.86 -6.80
N GLY A 282 10.69 -5.72 -5.59
CA GLY A 282 11.00 -6.78 -4.64
C GLY A 282 12.40 -7.39 -4.82
N GLY A 283 13.09 -7.09 -5.93
CA GLY A 283 14.46 -7.52 -6.18
C GLY A 283 15.51 -6.73 -5.39
N PRO A 284 16.70 -7.31 -5.13
CA PRO A 284 17.74 -6.65 -4.36
C PRO A 284 18.46 -5.59 -5.20
N ALA A 285 18.79 -4.49 -4.54
CA ALA A 285 19.77 -3.52 -4.99
C ALA A 285 21.12 -3.83 -4.33
N ILE A 286 22.11 -4.19 -5.13
CA ILE A 286 23.42 -4.71 -4.71
C ILE A 286 24.49 -3.60 -4.76
N MET A 287 25.29 -3.48 -3.71
CA MET A 287 26.49 -2.64 -3.63
C MET A 287 27.67 -3.53 -3.20
N ALA A 288 28.71 -3.62 -4.04
CA ALA A 288 29.72 -4.67 -3.93
C ALA A 288 29.03 -6.04 -3.71
N ASN A 289 29.39 -6.81 -2.69
CA ASN A 289 28.82 -8.15 -2.43
C ASN A 289 27.64 -8.13 -1.42
N LYS A 290 26.99 -6.98 -1.15
CA LYS A 290 25.90 -6.87 -0.16
C LYS A 290 24.68 -6.11 -0.68
N VAL A 291 23.53 -6.33 -0.04
CA VAL A 291 22.28 -5.62 -0.34
C VAL A 291 22.29 -4.23 0.28
N ALA A 292 22.15 -3.20 -0.56
CA ALA A 292 21.95 -1.79 -0.19
C ALA A 292 20.46 -1.44 0.00
N GLY A 293 19.55 -2.22 -0.60
CA GLY A 293 18.11 -2.06 -0.42
C GLY A 293 17.25 -3.02 -1.25
N VAL A 294 15.93 -2.88 -1.17
CA VAL A 294 14.95 -3.57 -2.06
C VAL A 294 14.43 -2.58 -3.09
N ALA A 295 14.48 -2.89 -4.39
CA ALA A 295 13.86 -2.05 -5.42
C ALA A 295 12.32 -2.08 -5.29
N PHE A 296 11.64 -0.95 -5.40
CA PHE A 296 10.17 -0.92 -5.21
C PHE A 296 9.40 -0.04 -6.20
N GLN A 297 9.61 1.28 -6.19
CA GLN A 297 8.86 2.24 -7.01
C GLN A 297 9.78 3.09 -7.91
N ASN A 298 9.20 3.67 -8.96
CA ASN A 298 9.80 4.71 -9.78
C ASN A 298 8.98 6.01 -9.66
N LEU A 299 9.52 7.15 -10.12
CA LEU A 299 8.75 8.39 -10.19
C LEU A 299 8.00 8.46 -11.51
N SER A 300 6.67 8.34 -11.48
CA SER A 300 5.84 8.38 -12.68
C SER A 300 6.04 9.68 -13.48
N GLY A 301 6.37 9.56 -14.76
CA GLY A 301 6.66 10.70 -15.64
C GLY A 301 8.11 11.20 -15.61
N ALA A 302 9.00 10.59 -14.83
CA ALA A 302 10.44 10.89 -14.86
C ALA A 302 11.26 9.68 -15.35
N GLU A 303 12.16 9.91 -16.31
CA GLU A 303 13.11 8.90 -16.77
C GLU A 303 14.27 8.75 -15.78
N ASN A 304 14.78 7.53 -15.62
CA ASN A 304 15.97 7.22 -14.80
C ASN A 304 15.87 7.72 -13.33
N ILE A 305 14.67 7.62 -12.73
CA ILE A 305 14.45 7.82 -11.29
C ILE A 305 13.82 6.56 -10.70
N GLY A 306 14.66 5.73 -10.09
CA GLY A 306 14.26 4.59 -9.29
C GLY A 306 14.43 4.85 -7.80
N TYR A 307 13.66 4.15 -6.96
CA TYR A 307 13.83 4.15 -5.51
C TYR A 307 14.06 2.75 -4.96
N ILE A 308 14.89 2.66 -3.93
CA ILE A 308 15.15 1.43 -3.17
C ILE A 308 14.89 1.67 -1.67
N ILE A 309 14.31 0.66 -1.02
CA ILE A 309 14.01 0.60 0.41
C ILE A 309 15.33 0.34 1.15
N PRO A 310 15.80 1.25 2.03
CA PRO A 310 17.15 1.19 2.60
C PRO A 310 17.26 0.13 3.70
N VAL A 311 18.48 -0.37 3.94
CA VAL A 311 18.72 -1.45 4.92
C VAL A 311 18.15 -1.20 6.33
N PRO A 312 18.17 0.01 6.93
CA PRO A 312 17.54 0.21 8.25
C PRO A 312 16.02 0.05 8.26
N VAL A 313 15.31 0.37 7.17
CA VAL A 313 13.88 0.09 7.03
C VAL A 313 13.65 -1.42 6.90
N ILE A 314 14.53 -2.13 6.16
CA ILE A 314 14.51 -3.60 6.08
C ILE A 314 14.75 -4.24 7.46
N LYS A 315 15.75 -3.75 8.21
CA LYS A 315 16.08 -4.26 9.56
C LYS A 315 14.92 -4.00 10.53
N HIS A 316 14.39 -2.78 10.61
CA HIS A 316 13.23 -2.46 11.45
C HIS A 316 12.01 -3.38 11.18
N PHE A 317 11.73 -3.64 9.90
CA PHE A 317 10.70 -4.61 9.49
C PHE A 317 11.02 -6.04 9.95
N LEU A 318 12.24 -6.55 9.70
CA LEU A 318 12.64 -7.91 10.05
C LEU A 318 12.70 -8.13 11.57
N ASP A 319 13.32 -7.21 12.30
CA ASP A 319 13.48 -7.24 13.75
C ASP A 319 12.09 -7.25 14.43
N GLY A 320 11.17 -6.37 14.01
CA GLY A 320 9.81 -6.33 14.55
C GLY A 320 8.98 -7.59 14.27
N VAL A 321 9.19 -8.22 13.10
CA VAL A 321 8.58 -9.50 12.73
C VAL A 321 9.17 -10.68 13.51
N GLU A 322 10.46 -10.65 13.81
CA GLU A 322 11.15 -11.68 14.61
C GLU A 322 10.79 -11.58 16.10
N GLU A 323 10.73 -10.36 16.65
CA GLU A 323 10.41 -10.11 18.07
C GLU A 323 8.93 -10.32 18.42
N SER A 324 8.00 -9.99 17.51
CA SER A 324 6.55 -10.06 17.79
C SER A 324 5.79 -11.14 17.01
N GLY A 325 6.43 -11.78 16.03
CA GLY A 325 5.78 -12.72 15.12
C GLY A 325 4.85 -12.09 14.07
N LYS A 326 4.82 -10.76 13.95
CA LYS A 326 4.01 -9.99 12.98
C LYS A 326 4.64 -8.63 12.68
N TYR A 327 4.12 -7.92 11.68
CA TYR A 327 4.52 -6.52 11.45
C TYR A 327 4.00 -5.60 12.57
N VAL A 328 4.79 -4.59 12.96
CA VAL A 328 4.55 -3.75 14.16
C VAL A 328 4.29 -2.27 13.88
N GLY A 329 4.48 -1.78 12.65
CA GLY A 329 4.28 -0.38 12.27
C GLY A 329 5.47 0.56 12.57
N PHE A 330 5.56 1.67 11.84
CA PHE A 330 6.53 2.75 12.14
C PHE A 330 5.98 3.73 13.18
N CYS A 331 6.85 4.25 14.03
CA CYS A 331 6.48 5.19 15.08
C CYS A 331 6.22 6.61 14.55
N SER A 332 5.31 7.34 15.20
CA SER A 332 5.08 8.77 14.94
C SER A 332 4.84 9.56 16.22
N LEU A 333 5.34 10.81 16.26
CA LEU A 333 4.97 11.80 17.29
C LEU A 333 3.56 12.37 17.07
N GLY A 334 2.96 12.18 15.89
CA GLY A 334 1.62 12.68 15.56
C GLY A 334 1.53 14.20 15.45
N LEU A 335 2.61 14.88 15.05
CA LEU A 335 2.69 16.34 14.96
C LEU A 335 2.55 16.81 13.52
N VAL A 336 1.95 17.99 13.34
CA VAL A 336 2.09 18.80 12.11
C VAL A 336 2.90 20.02 12.50
N CYS A 337 4.10 20.14 11.93
CA CYS A 337 5.06 21.19 12.28
C CYS A 337 5.17 22.24 11.16
N GLN A 338 5.59 23.45 11.53
CA GLN A 338 5.88 24.55 10.61
C GLN A 338 7.36 24.97 10.73
N PRO A 339 8.09 25.14 9.62
CA PRO A 339 9.44 25.72 9.59
C PRO A 339 9.51 27.11 10.21
N THR A 340 10.60 27.41 10.91
CA THR A 340 10.83 28.68 11.62
C THR A 340 11.89 29.57 10.96
N GLU A 341 12.15 29.39 9.67
CA GLU A 341 13.15 30.17 8.91
C GLU A 341 12.93 31.69 9.00
N ASN A 342 11.68 32.14 9.11
CA ASN A 342 11.33 33.54 9.28
C ASN A 342 11.79 34.09 10.65
N VAL A 343 12.67 35.09 10.63
CA VAL A 343 13.24 35.73 11.83
C VAL A 343 12.17 36.32 12.76
N GLN A 344 11.09 36.91 12.22
CA GLN A 344 10.05 37.52 13.04
C GLN A 344 9.17 36.47 13.74
N LEU A 345 9.00 35.29 13.15
CA LEU A 345 8.35 34.15 13.82
C LEU A 345 9.20 33.69 15.04
N ARG A 346 10.51 33.56 14.86
CA ARG A 346 11.45 33.20 15.94
C ARG A 346 11.45 34.25 17.06
N ASN A 347 11.50 35.53 16.70
CA ASN A 347 11.40 36.64 17.65
C ASN A 347 10.08 36.62 18.44
N HIS A 348 8.95 36.36 17.79
CA HIS A 348 7.63 36.29 18.42
C HIS A 348 7.57 35.19 19.49
N PHE A 349 8.10 34.01 19.19
CA PHE A 349 8.20 32.89 20.13
C PHE A 349 9.43 32.96 21.06
N LYS A 350 10.15 34.09 21.07
CA LYS A 350 11.29 34.38 21.97
C LYS A 350 12.46 33.41 21.82
N MET A 351 12.67 32.84 20.64
CA MET A 351 13.87 32.06 20.34
C MET A 351 15.10 32.97 20.37
N LEU A 352 16.17 32.53 21.04
CA LEU A 352 17.47 33.21 20.98
C LEU A 352 18.12 33.01 19.60
N PRO A 353 19.06 33.89 19.16
CA PRO A 353 19.64 33.82 17.82
C PRO A 353 20.29 32.48 17.43
N GLU A 354 20.82 31.76 18.44
CA GLU A 354 21.43 30.43 18.34
C GLU A 354 20.44 29.27 18.39
N MET A 355 19.19 29.50 18.79
CA MET A 355 18.17 28.46 18.83
C MET A 355 17.65 28.14 17.43
N THR A 356 17.46 26.85 17.16
CA THR A 356 16.77 26.37 15.97
C THR A 356 15.67 25.37 16.33
N GLY A 357 14.67 25.23 15.46
CA GLY A 357 13.59 24.27 15.69
C GLY A 357 12.37 24.45 14.79
N VAL A 358 11.32 23.66 15.04
CA VAL A 358 10.05 23.71 14.29
C VAL A 358 8.84 23.96 15.21
N LEU A 359 7.90 24.79 14.77
CA LEU A 359 6.70 25.18 15.51
C LEU A 359 5.62 24.09 15.41
N VAL A 360 5.00 23.71 16.54
CA VAL A 360 3.94 22.70 16.60
C VAL A 360 2.58 23.34 16.26
N SER A 361 2.07 23.07 15.06
CA SER A 361 0.84 23.68 14.53
C SER A 361 -0.42 22.83 14.80
N LYS A 362 -0.29 21.50 14.81
CA LYS A 362 -1.37 20.54 15.14
C LYS A 362 -0.77 19.31 15.83
N ILE A 363 -1.54 18.68 16.71
CA ILE A 363 -1.18 17.41 17.37
C ILE A 363 -2.35 16.42 17.17
N ASN A 364 -2.04 15.16 16.85
CA ASN A 364 -3.01 14.08 16.78
C ASN A 364 -3.49 13.70 18.21
N PRO A 365 -4.80 13.77 18.52
CA PRO A 365 -5.32 13.46 19.86
C PRO A 365 -4.96 12.05 20.38
N LEU A 366 -4.68 11.10 19.47
CA LEU A 366 -4.29 9.75 19.86
C LEU A 366 -2.80 9.59 20.14
N ALA A 367 -1.94 10.56 19.83
CA ALA A 367 -0.50 10.50 20.15
C ALA A 367 -0.26 10.84 21.62
N ASP A 368 0.70 10.19 22.29
CA ASP A 368 1.03 10.52 23.68
C ASP A 368 1.66 11.91 23.83
N ALA A 369 2.22 12.46 22.74
CA ALA A 369 2.59 13.86 22.62
C ALA A 369 1.42 14.83 22.93
N TYR A 370 0.16 14.47 22.65
CA TYR A 370 -1.03 15.29 22.94
C TYR A 370 -1.24 15.55 24.44
N LYS A 371 -0.70 14.68 25.31
CA LYS A 371 -0.81 14.79 26.76
C LYS A 371 0.23 15.75 27.38
N ILE A 372 1.25 16.15 26.60
CA ILE A 372 2.50 16.73 27.13
C ILE A 372 2.93 17.97 26.33
N LEU A 373 2.95 17.87 25.01
CA LEU A 373 3.19 18.97 24.08
C LEU A 373 1.92 19.78 23.86
N LYS A 374 2.09 21.01 23.38
CA LYS A 374 1.02 21.96 23.09
C LYS A 374 1.18 22.51 21.67
N LYS A 375 0.09 23.02 21.12
CA LYS A 375 0.17 23.96 19.99
C LYS A 375 1.04 25.14 20.41
N ASP A 376 1.84 25.65 19.48
CA ASP A 376 2.74 26.79 19.64
C ASP A 376 4.00 26.53 20.52
N ASP A 377 4.25 25.28 20.93
CA ASP A 377 5.60 24.85 21.32
C ASP A 377 6.54 24.87 20.09
N ILE A 378 7.83 25.14 20.30
CA ILE A 378 8.86 24.94 19.25
C ILE A 378 9.77 23.78 19.63
N ILE A 379 9.83 22.74 18.81
CA ILE A 379 10.71 21.58 19.02
C ILE A 379 12.15 21.95 18.67
N LEU A 380 13.03 21.92 19.66
CA LEU A 380 14.45 22.29 19.54
C LEU A 380 15.34 21.05 19.26
N ALA A 381 15.04 19.91 19.90
CA ALA A 381 15.80 18.68 19.73
C ALA A 381 14.96 17.41 19.99
N PHE A 382 15.39 16.31 19.41
CA PHE A 382 14.85 14.96 19.62
C PHE A 382 16.01 14.01 19.97
N ASP A 383 15.94 13.34 21.13
CA ASP A 383 17.02 12.54 21.72
C ASP A 383 18.38 13.26 21.74
N GLY A 384 18.36 14.56 22.06
CA GLY A 384 19.53 15.43 22.07
C GLY A 384 20.05 15.86 20.68
N VAL A 385 19.49 15.35 19.58
CA VAL A 385 19.83 15.77 18.21
C VAL A 385 19.10 17.08 17.89
N PRO A 386 19.82 18.20 17.60
CA PRO A 386 19.20 19.49 17.35
C PRO A 386 18.50 19.54 15.99
N ILE A 387 17.28 20.08 15.98
CA ILE A 387 16.43 20.27 14.81
C ILE A 387 16.66 21.68 14.26
N ALA A 388 16.90 21.81 12.97
CA ALA A 388 17.07 23.10 12.30
C ALA A 388 15.72 23.76 11.94
N ASN A 389 15.77 25.03 11.54
CA ASN A 389 14.58 25.84 11.24
C ASN A 389 13.76 25.32 10.04
N ASP A 390 14.33 24.46 9.21
CA ASP A 390 13.72 23.76 8.08
C ASP A 390 13.11 22.40 8.48
N GLY A 391 13.23 21.97 9.74
CA GLY A 391 12.82 20.65 10.23
C GLY A 391 13.85 19.54 10.01
N THR A 392 15.06 19.85 9.55
CA THR A 392 16.10 18.84 9.33
C THR A 392 16.99 18.62 10.55
N VAL A 393 17.56 17.42 10.65
CA VAL A 393 18.62 17.03 11.58
C VAL A 393 19.90 16.65 10.82
N PRO A 394 21.08 16.69 11.44
CA PRO A 394 22.30 16.12 10.85
C PRO A 394 22.13 14.61 10.59
N PHE A 395 22.50 14.14 9.40
CA PHE A 395 22.41 12.71 9.05
C PHE A 395 23.78 12.05 8.95
N ARG A 396 24.60 12.49 7.98
CA ARG A 396 25.92 11.90 7.64
C ARG A 396 26.82 12.95 7.02
N ASN A 397 28.09 13.05 7.39
CA ASN A 397 29.07 13.94 6.74
C ASN A 397 28.61 15.42 6.62
N ARG A 398 27.95 15.78 5.52
CA ARG A 398 27.34 17.10 5.24
C ARG A 398 25.86 17.01 4.82
N GLU A 399 25.29 15.82 4.86
CA GLU A 399 23.90 15.48 4.54
C GLU A 399 22.98 15.73 5.76
N ARG A 400 21.74 16.11 5.48
CA ARG A 400 20.68 16.39 6.45
C ARG A 400 19.40 15.68 6.02
N ILE A 401 18.56 15.29 6.97
CA ILE A 401 17.29 14.58 6.75
C ILE A 401 16.21 15.16 7.66
N THR A 402 14.91 14.99 7.39
CA THR A 402 13.87 15.47 8.33
C THR A 402 13.95 14.73 9.66
N PHE A 403 13.57 15.41 10.76
CA PHE A 403 13.62 14.81 12.10
C PHE A 403 12.72 13.56 12.24
N ASP A 404 11.69 13.41 11.40
CA ASP A 404 10.80 12.25 11.33
C ASP A 404 11.54 10.92 11.07
N TYR A 405 12.75 10.98 10.48
CA TYR A 405 13.64 9.82 10.39
C TYR A 405 14.00 9.26 11.78
N LEU A 406 14.33 10.12 12.74
CA LEU A 406 14.67 9.70 14.10
C LEU A 406 13.45 9.13 14.83
N VAL A 407 12.26 9.65 14.53
CA VAL A 407 10.98 9.22 15.10
C VAL A 407 10.56 7.85 14.56
N SER A 408 10.62 7.66 13.24
CA SER A 408 10.16 6.44 12.57
C SER A 408 11.03 5.23 12.88
N MET A 409 12.35 5.40 13.03
CA MET A 409 13.28 4.30 13.36
C MET A 409 13.17 3.77 14.81
N LYS A 410 12.36 4.40 15.66
CA LYS A 410 12.05 3.90 17.02
C LYS A 410 11.15 2.67 16.96
N LYS A 411 11.31 1.76 17.92
CA LYS A 411 10.39 0.63 18.11
C LYS A 411 9.12 1.07 18.85
N PRO A 412 7.96 0.46 18.58
CA PRO A 412 6.73 0.77 19.30
C PRO A 412 6.87 0.62 20.82
N ASN A 413 6.37 1.61 21.55
CA ASN A 413 6.46 1.79 23.01
C ASN A 413 7.84 2.22 23.55
N GLU A 414 8.85 2.48 22.70
CA GLU A 414 10.05 3.20 23.14
C GLU A 414 9.72 4.64 23.53
N THR A 415 10.54 5.22 24.42
CA THR A 415 10.49 6.65 24.74
C THR A 415 11.53 7.43 23.94
N ALA A 416 11.24 8.70 23.69
CA ALA A 416 12.19 9.70 23.21
C ALA A 416 12.15 10.96 24.08
N VAL A 417 13.29 11.62 24.23
CA VAL A 417 13.40 12.91 24.93
C VAL A 417 13.23 14.03 23.92
N VAL A 418 12.15 14.80 24.05
CA VAL A 418 11.83 15.92 23.18
C VAL A 418 12.08 17.22 23.93
N LYS A 419 13.03 18.01 23.46
CA LYS A 419 13.34 19.34 23.98
C LYS A 419 12.53 20.39 23.22
N VAL A 420 11.83 21.26 23.95
CA VAL A 420 10.99 22.32 23.36
C VAL A 420 11.22 23.68 24.00
N LEU A 421 10.96 24.75 23.26
CA LEU A 421 10.74 26.09 23.78
C LEU A 421 9.24 26.30 23.98
N ARG A 422 8.83 26.64 25.21
CA ARG A 422 7.45 26.97 25.57
C ARG A 422 7.42 28.30 26.31
N ASP A 423 6.63 29.26 25.83
CA ASP A 423 6.54 30.64 26.36
C ASP A 423 7.88 31.42 26.44
N GLY A 424 8.94 30.94 25.77
CA GLY A 424 10.32 31.44 25.88
C GLY A 424 11.17 30.78 26.98
N LYS A 425 10.77 29.61 27.49
CA LYS A 425 11.55 28.77 28.40
C LYS A 425 11.79 27.40 27.78
N GLU A 426 12.99 26.86 27.95
CA GLU A 426 13.29 25.49 27.56
C GLU A 426 12.60 24.50 28.52
N CYS A 427 12.01 23.45 27.96
CA CYS A 427 11.44 22.30 28.66
C CYS A 427 11.94 21.01 27.99
N GLU A 428 12.12 19.93 28.75
CA GLU A 428 12.40 18.60 28.21
C GLU A 428 11.34 17.61 28.68
N PHE A 429 10.88 16.77 27.75
CA PHE A 429 9.77 15.84 27.97
C PHE A 429 10.11 14.46 27.45
N SER A 430 9.91 13.42 28.27
CA SER A 430 9.92 12.03 27.79
C SER A 430 8.55 11.69 27.20
N ILE A 431 8.52 11.21 25.95
CA ILE A 431 7.29 10.89 25.22
C ILE A 431 7.40 9.45 24.69
N THR A 432 6.41 8.62 25.01
CA THR A 432 6.27 7.27 24.43
C THR A 432 5.83 7.37 22.97
N LEU A 433 6.45 6.59 22.10
CA LEU A 433 6.19 6.56 20.67
C LEU A 433 5.46 5.29 20.26
N ARG A 434 4.56 5.40 19.30
CA ARG A 434 3.83 4.27 18.71
C ARG A 434 3.33 4.61 17.30
N PRO A 435 2.98 3.61 16.48
CA PRO A 435 2.23 3.83 15.25
C PRO A 435 0.90 4.52 15.52
N LEU A 436 0.45 5.35 14.58
CA LEU A 436 -0.79 6.10 14.69
C LEU A 436 -1.69 5.78 13.50
N GLN A 437 -2.88 5.24 13.77
CA GLN A 437 -3.89 4.99 12.75
C GLN A 437 -4.64 6.29 12.40
N PRO A 438 -4.88 6.58 11.11
CA PRO A 438 -5.73 7.70 10.69
C PRO A 438 -7.21 7.41 10.96
N LEU A 439 -8.04 8.45 11.07
CA LEU A 439 -9.50 8.32 11.21
C LEU A 439 -10.16 7.67 9.98
N VAL A 440 -9.56 7.91 8.81
CA VAL A 440 -9.97 7.32 7.53
C VAL A 440 -8.75 6.56 6.97
N PRO A 441 -8.75 5.21 7.00
CA PRO A 441 -7.67 4.40 6.45
C PRO A 441 -7.36 4.74 4.98
N VAL A 442 -6.09 5.03 4.69
CA VAL A 442 -5.64 5.37 3.32
C VAL A 442 -5.57 4.12 2.43
N HIS A 443 -5.20 2.98 3.02
CA HIS A 443 -5.19 1.66 2.39
C HIS A 443 -5.70 0.60 3.36
N GLN A 444 -6.23 -0.51 2.82
CA GLN A 444 -6.70 -1.69 3.57
C GLN A 444 -6.45 -2.95 2.72
N PHE A 445 -5.17 -3.26 2.49
CA PHE A 445 -4.77 -4.49 1.81
C PHE A 445 -4.88 -5.70 2.74
N ASP A 446 -5.12 -6.88 2.17
CA ASP A 446 -5.17 -8.19 2.84
C ASP A 446 -6.20 -8.28 3.99
N ILE A 447 -7.14 -7.33 4.06
CA ILE A 447 -8.23 -7.21 5.03
C ILE A 447 -9.54 -7.00 4.27
N LEU A 448 -10.60 -7.73 4.64
CA LEU A 448 -11.94 -7.51 4.06
C LEU A 448 -12.62 -6.30 4.72
N PRO A 449 -13.30 -5.42 3.95
CA PRO A 449 -13.97 -4.25 4.50
C PRO A 449 -15.17 -4.62 5.38
N SER A 450 -15.22 -4.04 6.58
CA SER A 450 -16.34 -4.18 7.51
C SER A 450 -17.64 -3.62 6.91
N TYR A 451 -18.76 -4.33 7.08
CA TYR A 451 -20.07 -3.87 6.61
C TYR A 451 -21.24 -4.39 7.46
N TYR A 452 -22.31 -3.62 7.54
CA TYR A 452 -23.59 -4.01 8.15
C TYR A 452 -24.76 -3.63 7.25
N ILE A 453 -25.77 -4.49 7.15
CA ILE A 453 -26.98 -4.27 6.35
C ILE A 453 -28.21 -4.48 7.23
N PHE A 454 -29.01 -3.42 7.41
CA PHE A 454 -30.29 -3.49 8.13
C PHE A 454 -31.40 -2.95 7.23
N ALA A 455 -32.42 -3.77 6.95
CA ALA A 455 -33.53 -3.46 6.04
C ALA A 455 -33.09 -2.82 4.71
N GLY A 456 -31.98 -3.32 4.14
CA GLY A 456 -31.41 -2.86 2.89
C GLY A 456 -30.55 -1.59 2.98
N LEU A 457 -30.52 -0.88 4.12
CA LEU A 457 -29.56 0.20 4.37
C LEU A 457 -28.17 -0.43 4.51
N VAL A 458 -27.21 -0.05 3.66
CA VAL A 458 -25.84 -0.59 3.66
C VAL A 458 -24.89 0.37 4.36
N PHE A 459 -24.35 -0.03 5.51
CA PHE A 459 -23.42 0.76 6.31
C PHE A 459 -21.99 0.22 6.21
N VAL A 460 -21.03 1.13 5.99
CA VAL A 460 -19.58 0.86 5.88
C VAL A 460 -18.78 1.92 6.65
N PRO A 461 -17.54 1.66 7.10
CA PRO A 461 -16.66 2.72 7.54
C PRO A 461 -16.14 3.51 6.33
N LEU A 462 -15.99 4.83 6.44
CA LEU A 462 -15.31 5.61 5.42
C LEU A 462 -13.81 5.28 5.40
N THR A 463 -13.31 4.93 4.21
CA THR A 463 -11.90 4.66 3.92
C THR A 463 -11.54 5.33 2.60
N GLN A 464 -10.25 5.62 2.34
CA GLN A 464 -9.87 6.12 1.00
C GLN A 464 -10.06 5.07 -0.10
N PRO A 465 -9.85 3.75 0.12
CA PRO A 465 -10.25 2.72 -0.83
C PRO A 465 -11.74 2.72 -1.22
N TYR A 466 -12.65 3.11 -0.32
CA TYR A 466 -14.06 3.38 -0.65
C TYR A 466 -14.21 4.57 -1.63
N LEU A 467 -13.47 5.66 -1.41
CA LEU A 467 -13.46 6.81 -2.31
C LEU A 467 -12.79 6.48 -3.67
N HIS A 468 -11.80 5.59 -3.69
CA HIS A 468 -11.12 5.16 -4.92
C HIS A 468 -12.04 4.38 -5.89
N GLU A 469 -13.19 3.87 -5.44
CA GLU A 469 -14.19 3.24 -6.32
C GLU A 469 -14.88 4.27 -7.25
N TYR A 470 -14.74 5.58 -6.99
CA TYR A 470 -15.19 6.67 -7.87
C TYR A 470 -14.21 6.95 -9.04
N GLY A 471 -13.16 6.15 -9.18
CA GLY A 471 -12.20 6.18 -10.28
C GLY A 471 -10.86 6.85 -9.95
N GLU A 472 -9.99 6.98 -10.96
CA GLU A 472 -8.64 7.54 -10.78
C GLU A 472 -8.68 9.00 -10.29
N ASP A 473 -9.66 9.79 -10.74
CA ASP A 473 -9.90 11.18 -10.32
C ASP A 473 -10.87 11.30 -9.13
N TRP A 474 -10.85 10.31 -8.21
CA TRP A 474 -11.73 10.26 -7.04
C TRP A 474 -11.75 11.56 -6.22
N TYR A 475 -10.65 12.31 -6.19
CA TYR A 475 -10.57 13.58 -5.48
C TYR A 475 -11.61 14.60 -5.98
N ASN A 476 -11.92 14.58 -7.28
CA ASN A 476 -12.93 15.45 -7.92
C ASN A 476 -14.27 14.73 -8.17
N THR A 477 -14.30 13.41 -8.35
CA THR A 477 -15.53 12.64 -8.64
C THR A 477 -16.26 12.11 -7.42
N SER A 478 -15.59 11.91 -6.28
CA SER A 478 -16.21 11.42 -5.04
C SER A 478 -16.93 12.53 -4.27
N PRO A 479 -17.83 12.19 -3.31
CA PRO A 479 -18.63 13.17 -2.58
C PRO A 479 -17.73 14.10 -1.75
N ARG A 480 -17.66 15.38 -2.15
CA ARG A 480 -16.71 16.37 -1.63
C ARG A 480 -16.65 16.46 -0.09
N ARG A 481 -17.76 16.26 0.61
CA ARG A 481 -17.81 16.20 2.09
C ARG A 481 -17.01 15.00 2.63
N LEU A 482 -17.18 13.82 2.05
CA LEU A 482 -16.45 12.61 2.48
C LEU A 482 -14.96 12.74 2.15
N CYS A 483 -14.63 13.24 0.95
CA CYS A 483 -13.26 13.56 0.53
C CYS A 483 -12.58 14.56 1.49
N GLU A 484 -13.26 15.65 1.87
CA GLU A 484 -12.70 16.62 2.81
C GLU A 484 -12.44 16.04 4.21
N ARG A 485 -13.36 15.23 4.74
CA ARG A 485 -13.13 14.53 6.02
C ARG A 485 -11.95 13.57 5.95
N ALA A 486 -11.89 12.76 4.89
CA ALA A 486 -10.83 11.77 4.63
C ALA A 486 -9.41 12.36 4.53
N LEU A 487 -9.28 13.65 4.26
CA LEU A 487 -8.01 14.35 4.09
C LEU A 487 -7.66 15.31 5.24
N ARG A 488 -8.57 15.61 6.17
CA ARG A 488 -8.39 16.70 7.16
C ARG A 488 -8.75 16.36 8.61
N GLU A 489 -9.73 15.50 8.84
CA GLU A 489 -10.16 15.13 10.19
C GLU A 489 -9.15 14.17 10.85
N LEU A 490 -8.99 14.30 12.16
CA LEU A 490 -8.14 13.41 12.98
C LEU A 490 -9.03 12.71 14.01
N PRO A 491 -8.68 11.48 14.42
CA PRO A 491 -9.46 10.75 15.40
C PRO A 491 -9.35 11.42 16.78
N LYS A 492 -10.47 11.48 17.49
CA LYS A 492 -10.61 11.99 18.87
C LYS A 492 -10.56 10.84 19.86
N LYS A 493 -11.08 9.67 19.48
CA LYS A 493 -11.09 8.41 20.26
C LYS A 493 -10.37 7.29 19.51
N ALA A 494 -9.79 6.35 20.26
CA ALA A 494 -9.24 5.14 19.68
C ALA A 494 -10.39 4.27 19.12
N GLY A 495 -10.26 3.79 17.88
CA GLY A 495 -11.31 3.02 17.20
C GLY A 495 -12.51 3.85 16.73
N GLU A 496 -12.40 5.19 16.65
CA GLU A 496 -13.40 6.05 15.99
C GLU A 496 -13.43 5.77 14.48
N GLN A 497 -14.61 5.65 13.89
CA GLN A 497 -14.81 5.50 12.44
C GLN A 497 -15.97 6.39 11.96
N LEU A 498 -15.80 7.05 10.82
CA LEU A 498 -16.88 7.78 10.16
C LEU A 498 -17.79 6.78 9.40
N VAL A 499 -18.86 6.30 10.04
CA VAL A 499 -19.78 5.32 9.43
C VAL A 499 -20.68 5.97 8.38
N VAL A 500 -20.68 5.45 7.16
CA VAL A 500 -21.41 5.98 6.00
C VAL A 500 -22.52 5.02 5.58
N LEU A 501 -23.71 5.55 5.32
CA LEU A 501 -24.76 4.88 4.56
C LEU A 501 -24.35 4.89 3.08
N SER A 502 -23.75 3.79 2.60
CA SER A 502 -23.22 3.72 1.23
C SER A 502 -24.30 3.68 0.17
N GLN A 503 -25.39 2.96 0.41
CA GLN A 503 -26.48 2.74 -0.55
C GLN A 503 -27.72 2.13 0.14
N VAL A 504 -28.85 2.14 -0.57
CA VAL A 504 -30.09 1.50 -0.14
C VAL A 504 -30.50 0.41 -1.13
N LEU A 505 -30.56 -0.84 -0.67
CA LEU A 505 -31.07 -1.98 -1.41
C LEU A 505 -32.60 -1.97 -1.34
N MET A 506 -33.22 -1.63 -2.47
CA MET A 506 -34.64 -1.25 -2.56
C MET A 506 -35.59 -2.39 -2.14
N ASP A 507 -36.51 -2.09 -1.20
CA ASP A 507 -37.64 -2.92 -0.80
C ASP A 507 -38.77 -2.06 -0.22
N ASP A 508 -39.98 -2.61 -0.16
CA ASP A 508 -41.20 -1.93 0.32
C ASP A 508 -41.02 -1.25 1.70
N ILE A 509 -40.17 -1.81 2.56
CA ILE A 509 -39.86 -1.28 3.90
C ILE A 509 -39.03 0.02 3.89
N ASN A 510 -38.28 0.31 2.82
CA ASN A 510 -37.37 1.45 2.70
C ASN A 510 -37.73 2.42 1.56
N ALA A 511 -38.96 2.35 1.07
CA ALA A 511 -39.51 3.28 0.07
C ALA A 511 -39.44 4.75 0.52
N GLY A 512 -39.08 5.63 -0.41
CA GLY A 512 -38.79 7.05 -0.17
C GLY A 512 -37.37 7.37 0.27
N TYR A 513 -36.56 6.36 0.63
CA TYR A 513 -35.16 6.53 1.05
C TYR A 513 -34.13 6.15 -0.03
N GLU A 514 -34.55 5.83 -1.26
CA GLU A 514 -33.72 5.23 -2.32
C GLU A 514 -32.56 6.13 -2.79
N ARG A 515 -32.64 7.43 -2.48
CA ARG A 515 -31.63 8.45 -2.82
C ARG A 515 -30.76 8.88 -1.62
N LEU A 516 -30.91 8.23 -0.46
CA LEU A 516 -30.09 8.49 0.72
C LEU A 516 -28.87 7.57 0.69
N ALA A 517 -27.81 8.07 0.06
CA ALA A 517 -26.50 7.44 -0.03
C ALA A 517 -25.41 8.49 0.29
N GLU A 518 -24.19 8.05 0.60
CA GLU A 518 -23.01 8.90 0.80
C GLU A 518 -23.12 9.85 2.02
N LEU A 519 -24.05 9.57 2.93
CA LEU A 519 -24.29 10.32 4.17
C LEU A 519 -23.63 9.63 5.36
N GLN A 520 -22.93 10.36 6.24
CA GLN A 520 -22.49 9.79 7.50
C GLN A 520 -23.70 9.57 8.41
N VAL A 521 -23.78 8.41 9.08
CA VAL A 521 -24.67 8.23 10.23
C VAL A 521 -24.06 8.94 11.43
N LYS A 522 -24.79 9.91 11.99
CA LYS A 522 -24.38 10.66 13.18
C LYS A 522 -24.92 10.02 14.44
N LYS A 523 -26.21 9.64 14.44
CA LYS A 523 -26.88 9.06 15.60
C LYS A 523 -27.81 7.92 15.20
N VAL A 524 -28.03 6.98 16.13
CA VAL A 524 -29.13 6.02 16.08
C VAL A 524 -29.93 6.12 17.37
N ASN A 525 -31.25 6.31 17.27
CA ASN A 525 -32.15 6.57 18.40
C ASN A 525 -31.64 7.69 19.35
N GLY A 526 -30.94 8.70 18.82
CA GLY A 526 -30.34 9.80 19.58
C GLY A 526 -28.96 9.52 20.20
N VAL A 527 -28.47 8.27 20.17
CA VAL A 527 -27.11 7.89 20.62
C VAL A 527 -26.10 8.18 19.52
N GLU A 528 -24.97 8.83 19.85
CA GLU A 528 -23.92 9.16 18.88
C GLU A 528 -23.11 7.92 18.47
N ILE A 529 -22.87 7.79 17.16
CA ILE A 529 -22.15 6.64 16.59
C ILE A 529 -20.64 6.88 16.64
N GLU A 530 -19.93 5.95 17.26
CA GLU A 530 -18.47 5.99 17.37
C GLU A 530 -17.77 5.19 16.27
N ASN A 531 -18.32 4.05 15.88
CA ASN A 531 -17.83 3.18 14.81
C ASN A 531 -18.91 2.19 14.34
N LEU A 532 -18.60 1.38 13.32
CA LEU A 532 -19.57 0.47 12.70
C LEU A 532 -20.04 -0.65 13.66
N LYS A 533 -19.16 -1.14 14.54
CA LYS A 533 -19.54 -2.15 15.55
C LYS A 533 -20.52 -1.58 16.57
N HIS A 534 -20.28 -0.35 17.05
CA HIS A 534 -21.22 0.36 17.93
C HIS A 534 -22.57 0.60 17.23
N LEU A 535 -22.60 0.98 15.95
CA LEU A 535 -23.85 1.09 15.18
C LEU A 535 -24.59 -0.24 15.10
N CYS A 536 -23.90 -1.32 14.74
CA CYS A 536 -24.50 -2.66 14.66
C CYS A 536 -25.09 -3.09 16.01
N GLN A 537 -24.38 -2.87 17.11
CA GLN A 537 -24.83 -3.20 18.46
C GLN A 537 -26.03 -2.34 18.91
N ILE A 538 -26.13 -1.05 18.57
CA ILE A 538 -27.32 -0.23 18.88
C ILE A 538 -28.54 -0.75 18.09
N VAL A 539 -28.38 -1.13 16.82
CA VAL A 539 -29.50 -1.59 15.98
C VAL A 539 -29.94 -3.00 16.37
N GLU A 540 -29.03 -3.95 16.60
CA GLU A 540 -29.42 -5.31 16.99
C GLU A 540 -30.08 -5.38 18.37
N ASN A 541 -29.68 -4.51 19.31
CA ASN A 541 -30.26 -4.41 20.65
C ASN A 541 -31.44 -3.42 20.76
N CYS A 542 -32.00 -2.94 19.64
CA CYS A 542 -33.09 -1.97 19.63
C CYS A 542 -34.40 -2.57 20.16
N SER A 543 -34.81 -2.17 21.38
CA SER A 543 -36.09 -2.55 22.00
C SER A 543 -37.28 -1.68 21.59
N ASN A 544 -37.05 -0.61 20.82
CA ASN A 544 -38.08 0.34 20.42
C ASN A 544 -38.88 -0.16 19.20
N GLU A 545 -40.16 0.20 19.11
CA GLU A 545 -41.00 -0.13 17.93
C GLU A 545 -40.43 0.45 16.63
N SER A 546 -39.77 1.61 16.70
CA SER A 546 -39.07 2.23 15.58
C SER A 546 -37.59 2.42 15.87
N VAL A 547 -36.78 2.24 14.83
CA VAL A 547 -35.38 2.67 14.81
C VAL A 547 -35.26 3.92 13.94
N ARG A 548 -34.55 4.93 14.46
CA ARG A 548 -34.26 6.21 13.81
C ARG A 548 -32.77 6.33 13.56
N PHE A 549 -32.38 6.67 12.34
CA PHE A 549 -31.01 7.04 11.96
C PHE A 549 -30.99 8.53 11.64
N ASP A 550 -30.18 9.31 12.35
CA ASP A 550 -29.90 10.72 12.06
C ASP A 550 -28.59 10.81 11.28
N LEU A 551 -28.63 11.45 10.12
CA LEU A 551 -27.54 11.48 9.14
C LEU A 551 -26.95 12.90 9.01
N ASP A 552 -25.92 13.06 8.17
CA ASP A 552 -25.51 14.38 7.64
C ASP A 552 -26.69 15.11 6.94
N ASP A 553 -26.55 16.43 6.77
CA ASP A 553 -27.50 17.32 6.08
C ASP A 553 -28.92 17.30 6.66
N GLU A 554 -29.03 17.06 7.98
CA GLU A 554 -30.29 16.96 8.75
C GLU A 554 -31.28 15.91 8.20
N ARG A 555 -30.77 14.94 7.42
CA ARG A 555 -31.57 13.83 6.91
C ARG A 555 -31.82 12.80 8.00
N VAL A 556 -33.02 12.20 7.97
CA VAL A 556 -33.47 11.22 8.95
C VAL A 556 -34.10 10.04 8.21
N ILE A 557 -33.77 8.83 8.64
CA ILE A 557 -34.47 7.59 8.25
C ILE A 557 -35.17 7.05 9.50
N VAL A 558 -36.45 6.71 9.39
CA VAL A 558 -37.21 6.00 10.43
C VAL A 558 -37.84 4.75 9.83
N LEU A 559 -37.68 3.62 10.52
CA LEU A 559 -38.24 2.31 10.14
C LEU A 559 -38.91 1.66 11.35
N ASN A 560 -40.01 0.93 11.16
CA ASN A 560 -40.52 0.00 12.17
C ASN A 560 -39.50 -1.15 12.33
N TYR A 561 -38.99 -1.35 13.54
CA TYR A 561 -37.87 -2.25 13.81
C TYR A 561 -38.18 -3.72 13.48
N ASN A 562 -39.35 -4.20 13.87
CA ASN A 562 -39.74 -5.60 13.67
C ASN A 562 -39.95 -5.92 12.17
N LEU A 563 -40.63 -5.03 11.45
CA LEU A 563 -40.80 -5.17 9.99
C LEU A 563 -39.46 -5.06 9.25
N ALA A 564 -38.57 -4.17 9.69
CA ALA A 564 -37.22 -4.02 9.16
C ALA A 564 -36.34 -5.28 9.39
N LYS A 565 -36.42 -5.91 10.58
CA LYS A 565 -35.70 -7.15 10.87
C LYS A 565 -36.20 -8.31 10.00
N ILE A 566 -37.52 -8.44 9.79
CA ILE A 566 -38.12 -9.44 8.88
C ILE A 566 -37.72 -9.19 7.41
N ALA A 567 -37.77 -7.93 6.95
CA ALA A 567 -37.45 -7.58 5.57
C ALA A 567 -35.96 -7.78 5.23
N SER A 568 -35.06 -7.67 6.20
CA SER A 568 -33.61 -7.83 5.99
C SER A 568 -33.27 -9.16 5.29
N SER A 569 -33.80 -10.29 5.77
CA SER A 569 -33.55 -11.61 5.18
C SER A 569 -34.12 -11.78 3.75
N LYS A 570 -35.28 -11.14 3.47
CA LYS A 570 -35.89 -11.07 2.12
C LYS A 570 -34.99 -10.31 1.15
N ILE A 571 -34.42 -9.19 1.59
CA ILE A 571 -33.53 -8.32 0.80
C ILE A 571 -32.20 -9.02 0.49
N LEU A 572 -31.53 -9.56 1.52
CA LEU A 572 -30.24 -10.26 1.35
C LEU A 572 -30.37 -11.42 0.34
N LYS A 573 -31.45 -12.21 0.44
CA LYS A 573 -31.76 -13.29 -0.50
C LYS A 573 -32.04 -12.80 -1.93
N ARG A 574 -32.75 -11.67 -2.10
CA ARG A 574 -32.99 -11.05 -3.43
C ARG A 574 -31.67 -10.61 -4.08
N HIS A 575 -30.81 -9.95 -3.32
CA HIS A 575 -29.55 -9.37 -3.81
C HIS A 575 -28.37 -10.36 -3.78
N ARG A 576 -28.60 -11.63 -3.39
CA ARG A 576 -27.60 -12.71 -3.30
C ARG A 576 -26.42 -12.36 -2.38
N ILE A 577 -26.73 -11.68 -1.27
CA ILE A 577 -25.75 -11.28 -0.26
C ILE A 577 -25.62 -12.41 0.76
N PRO A 578 -24.42 -12.96 1.04
CA PRO A 578 -24.26 -14.11 1.93
C PRO A 578 -24.65 -13.86 3.39
N SER A 579 -24.39 -12.65 3.90
CA SER A 579 -24.60 -12.29 5.31
C SER A 579 -25.07 -10.84 5.45
N ALA A 580 -25.84 -10.56 6.50
CA ALA A 580 -26.20 -9.19 6.91
C ALA A 580 -24.99 -8.38 7.39
N LYS A 581 -23.91 -9.04 7.84
CA LYS A 581 -22.71 -8.38 8.37
C LYS A 581 -21.41 -9.12 8.07
N SER A 582 -20.32 -8.38 8.01
CA SER A 582 -18.96 -8.90 7.99
C SER A 582 -18.59 -9.62 9.29
N ASN A 583 -17.61 -10.51 9.23
CA ASN A 583 -17.28 -11.43 10.33
C ASN A 583 -16.77 -10.74 11.60
N ASP A 584 -16.16 -9.56 11.48
CA ASP A 584 -15.67 -8.72 12.59
C ASP A 584 -16.79 -8.06 13.42
N LEU A 585 -18.01 -8.02 12.86
CA LEU A 585 -19.20 -7.51 13.52
C LEU A 585 -20.09 -8.63 14.09
N ILE A 586 -19.67 -9.89 13.98
CA ILE A 586 -20.23 -10.99 14.76
C ILE A 586 -19.59 -10.88 16.15
N ASP A 587 -20.41 -10.68 17.18
CA ASP A 587 -19.92 -10.68 18.56
C ASP A 587 -19.54 -12.11 18.95
N GLU A 588 -18.36 -12.26 19.56
CA GLU A 588 -17.75 -13.56 19.93
C GLU A 588 -18.72 -14.41 20.77
N GLN A 589 -19.43 -13.77 21.70
CA GLN A 589 -20.54 -14.31 22.51
C GLN A 589 -21.76 -14.87 21.74
N ASN A 590 -21.78 -14.82 20.39
CA ASN A 590 -22.77 -15.48 19.52
C ASN A 590 -22.12 -16.52 18.57
N SER A 591 -20.86 -16.87 18.79
CA SER A 591 -20.25 -18.02 18.14
C SER A 591 -20.75 -19.31 18.81
N LEU A 592 -20.94 -20.35 18.01
CA LEU A 592 -21.59 -21.59 18.46
C LEU A 592 -20.50 -22.57 18.87
N GLU A 593 -20.46 -22.95 20.14
CA GLU A 593 -19.57 -24.01 20.59
C GLU A 593 -20.00 -25.36 20.00
N VAL A 594 -19.04 -26.11 19.45
CA VAL A 594 -19.29 -27.52 19.13
C VAL A 594 -19.22 -28.30 20.44
N LYS A 595 -20.35 -28.84 20.91
CA LYS A 595 -20.38 -29.70 22.10
C LYS A 595 -19.94 -31.13 21.78
N LYS A 596 -20.29 -31.68 20.60
CA LYS A 596 -19.97 -33.07 20.22
C LYS A 596 -19.53 -33.24 18.78
N VAL A 597 -18.60 -34.16 18.51
CA VAL A 597 -18.34 -34.71 17.17
C VAL A 597 -18.78 -36.18 17.14
N ASN A 598 -19.65 -36.55 16.20
CA ASN A 598 -20.22 -37.90 16.07
C ASN A 598 -20.81 -38.45 17.39
N GLY A 599 -21.34 -37.58 18.26
CA GLY A 599 -21.84 -37.93 19.59
C GLY A 599 -20.80 -38.02 20.72
N VAL A 600 -19.51 -37.88 20.43
CA VAL A 600 -18.42 -37.80 21.43
C VAL A 600 -18.28 -36.35 21.90
N GLU A 601 -18.31 -36.11 23.20
CA GLU A 601 -18.14 -34.78 23.81
C GLU A 601 -16.72 -34.24 23.63
N ILE A 602 -16.61 -32.92 23.43
CA ILE A 602 -15.37 -32.24 23.09
C ILE A 602 -14.82 -31.49 24.30
N GLU A 603 -13.58 -31.79 24.67
CA GLU A 603 -12.91 -31.13 25.80
C GLU A 603 -12.09 -29.91 25.38
N ASN A 604 -11.57 -29.88 24.14
CA ASN A 604 -10.68 -28.85 23.61
C ASN A 604 -10.47 -29.01 22.09
N LEU A 605 -9.86 -28.01 21.44
CA LEU A 605 -9.57 -28.00 20.00
C LEU A 605 -8.72 -29.21 19.53
N LYS A 606 -7.79 -29.69 20.37
CA LYS A 606 -6.93 -30.85 20.06
C LYS A 606 -7.76 -32.13 20.03
N HIS A 607 -8.65 -32.33 21.01
CA HIS A 607 -9.60 -33.45 21.05
C HIS A 607 -10.59 -33.40 19.87
N LEU A 608 -11.16 -32.22 19.54
CA LEU A 608 -12.00 -32.04 18.35
C LEU A 608 -11.27 -32.55 17.09
N CYS A 609 -10.07 -32.05 16.83
CA CYS A 609 -9.30 -32.44 15.64
C CYS A 609 -8.85 -33.90 15.67
N GLN A 610 -8.61 -34.51 16.84
CA GLN A 610 -8.36 -35.95 16.97
C GLN A 610 -9.57 -36.79 16.54
N ILE A 611 -10.79 -36.45 16.99
CA ILE A 611 -12.02 -37.18 16.59
C ILE A 611 -12.22 -37.06 15.07
N VAL A 612 -11.99 -35.88 14.50
CA VAL A 612 -12.12 -35.66 13.05
C VAL A 612 -11.04 -36.38 12.24
N GLU A 613 -9.77 -36.34 12.64
CA GLU A 613 -8.68 -37.04 11.94
C GLU A 613 -8.87 -38.56 11.95
N ASN A 614 -9.30 -39.12 13.07
CA ASN A 614 -9.50 -40.55 13.28
C ASN A 614 -10.87 -41.07 12.81
N CYS A 615 -11.76 -40.20 12.35
CA CYS A 615 -13.06 -40.61 11.82
C CYS A 615 -12.91 -41.48 10.57
N SER A 616 -13.60 -42.62 10.55
CA SER A 616 -13.65 -43.57 9.41
C SER A 616 -14.88 -43.38 8.50
N ASN A 617 -15.82 -42.50 8.89
CA ASN A 617 -17.09 -42.32 8.20
C ASN A 617 -16.95 -41.31 7.06
N GLU A 618 -17.74 -41.46 5.98
CA GLU A 618 -17.75 -40.54 4.84
C GLU A 618 -18.18 -39.11 5.21
N SER A 619 -18.88 -38.95 6.34
CA SER A 619 -19.29 -37.68 6.90
C SER A 619 -19.00 -37.60 8.40
N VAL A 620 -18.91 -36.36 8.89
CA VAL A 620 -18.63 -36.01 10.28
C VAL A 620 -19.76 -35.11 10.75
N ARG A 621 -20.44 -35.53 11.81
CA ARG A 621 -21.50 -34.79 12.50
C ARG A 621 -20.89 -33.93 13.60
N PHE A 622 -21.32 -32.68 13.67
CA PHE A 622 -20.97 -31.70 14.70
C PHE A 622 -22.28 -31.27 15.36
N ASP A 623 -22.45 -31.59 16.63
CA ASP A 623 -23.59 -31.15 17.45
C ASP A 623 -23.18 -29.89 18.21
N LEU A 624 -23.93 -28.81 18.00
CA LEU A 624 -23.66 -27.49 18.54
C LEU A 624 -24.31 -27.29 19.91
N ASP A 625 -23.90 -26.22 20.56
CA ASP A 625 -24.37 -25.76 21.85
C ASP A 625 -25.86 -25.43 21.91
N ASP A 626 -26.43 -24.90 20.83
CA ASP A 626 -27.84 -24.54 20.66
C ASP A 626 -28.70 -25.65 20.03
N GLU A 627 -28.27 -26.91 20.16
CA GLU A 627 -28.91 -28.12 19.61
C GLU A 627 -28.93 -28.23 18.07
N ARG A 628 -28.37 -27.27 17.33
CA ARG A 628 -28.16 -27.42 15.88
C ARG A 628 -27.14 -28.53 15.56
N VAL A 629 -27.30 -29.09 14.36
CA VAL A 629 -26.47 -30.19 13.86
C VAL A 629 -25.90 -29.81 12.49
N ILE A 630 -24.57 -29.76 12.37
CA ILE A 630 -23.87 -29.62 11.10
C ILE A 630 -23.32 -30.99 10.68
N VAL A 631 -23.46 -31.36 9.41
CA VAL A 631 -22.86 -32.59 8.87
C VAL A 631 -21.99 -32.24 7.66
N LEU A 632 -20.67 -32.44 7.80
CA LEU A 632 -19.69 -32.18 6.74
C LEU A 632 -19.21 -33.49 6.11
N ASN A 633 -18.80 -33.48 4.85
CA ASN A 633 -18.02 -34.58 4.28
C ASN A 633 -16.67 -34.69 5.01
N TYR A 634 -16.17 -35.91 5.22
CA TYR A 634 -14.90 -36.18 5.90
C TYR A 634 -13.72 -35.33 5.39
N ASN A 635 -13.59 -35.18 4.07
CA ASN A 635 -12.48 -34.41 3.49
C ASN A 635 -12.55 -32.93 3.85
N LEU A 636 -13.77 -32.35 3.90
CA LEU A 636 -13.98 -30.96 4.30
C LEU A 636 -13.73 -30.78 5.80
N ALA A 637 -14.24 -31.70 6.64
CA ALA A 637 -13.99 -31.70 8.08
C ALA A 637 -12.50 -31.80 8.42
N LYS A 638 -11.75 -32.63 7.68
CA LYS A 638 -10.30 -32.81 7.83
C LYS A 638 -9.50 -31.57 7.40
N ILE A 639 -9.89 -30.93 6.29
CA ILE A 639 -9.32 -29.65 5.85
C ILE A 639 -9.59 -28.54 6.87
N ALA A 640 -10.81 -28.47 7.42
CA ALA A 640 -11.16 -27.52 8.48
C ALA A 640 -10.32 -27.75 9.75
N SER A 641 -10.20 -29.00 10.20
CA SER A 641 -9.39 -29.38 11.37
C SER A 641 -7.91 -29.02 11.19
N SER A 642 -7.33 -29.30 10.03
CA SER A 642 -5.94 -28.92 9.72
C SER A 642 -5.74 -27.40 9.73
N LYS A 643 -6.71 -26.62 9.21
CA LYS A 643 -6.69 -25.15 9.30
C LYS A 643 -6.81 -24.64 10.74
N ILE A 644 -7.64 -25.27 11.56
CA ILE A 644 -7.80 -24.92 12.99
C ILE A 644 -6.48 -25.18 13.75
N LEU A 645 -5.88 -26.36 13.60
CA LEU A 645 -4.57 -26.68 14.21
C LEU A 645 -3.49 -25.67 13.79
N LYS A 646 -3.37 -25.35 12.49
CA LYS A 646 -2.38 -24.36 11.98
C LYS A 646 -2.67 -22.93 12.49
N ARG A 647 -3.95 -22.51 12.58
CA ARG A 647 -4.36 -21.20 13.14
C ARG A 647 -4.00 -21.06 14.61
N HIS A 648 -4.22 -22.11 15.42
CA HIS A 648 -3.96 -22.11 16.86
C HIS A 648 -2.57 -22.64 17.24
N ARG A 649 -1.67 -22.82 16.27
CA ARG A 649 -0.28 -23.30 16.44
C ARG A 649 -0.15 -24.66 17.16
N ILE A 650 -1.19 -25.51 17.11
CA ILE A 650 -1.18 -26.84 17.73
C ILE A 650 -0.36 -27.78 16.83
N PRO A 651 0.76 -28.39 17.29
CA PRO A 651 1.73 -29.06 16.41
C PRO A 651 1.16 -30.17 15.53
N SER A 652 0.24 -30.97 16.08
CA SER A 652 -0.69 -31.85 15.35
C SER A 652 -1.75 -32.37 16.32
N ALA A 653 -2.82 -33.00 15.81
CA ALA A 653 -3.73 -33.77 16.66
C ALA A 653 -3.03 -34.96 17.37
N LYS A 654 -1.86 -35.40 16.89
CA LYS A 654 -1.19 -36.64 17.33
C LYS A 654 0.05 -36.42 18.21
N SER A 655 0.35 -35.18 18.58
CA SER A 655 1.35 -34.85 19.59
C SER A 655 0.80 -35.15 20.99
N ASN A 656 1.61 -35.78 21.85
CA ASN A 656 1.28 -36.02 23.26
C ASN A 656 1.78 -34.90 24.19
N ASP A 657 2.30 -33.80 23.62
CA ASP A 657 2.86 -32.70 24.39
C ASP A 657 1.77 -31.94 25.16
N LEU A 658 2.17 -31.39 26.31
CA LEU A 658 1.29 -31.10 27.45
C LEU A 658 0.30 -29.95 27.23
N ILE A 659 -0.71 -29.95 28.09
CA ILE A 659 -1.81 -28.97 28.16
C ILE A 659 -1.27 -27.63 28.66
N ASP A 660 -1.79 -26.53 28.12
CA ASP A 660 -1.67 -25.20 28.70
C ASP A 660 -3.10 -24.61 28.90
N GLU A 661 -3.43 -24.26 30.14
CA GLU A 661 -4.81 -24.03 30.61
C GLU A 661 -5.26 -22.55 30.46
N GLN A 662 -5.47 -22.08 29.22
CA GLN A 662 -6.27 -20.85 28.98
C GLN A 662 -6.71 -20.63 27.52
N ASN A 663 -7.47 -21.57 26.95
CA ASN A 663 -8.26 -21.31 25.74
C ASN A 663 -9.73 -21.71 25.98
N SER A 664 -10.59 -20.72 26.20
CA SER A 664 -12.04 -20.89 26.05
C SER A 664 -12.35 -21.29 24.60
N LEU A 665 -13.19 -22.31 24.43
CA LEU A 665 -13.61 -22.80 23.12
C LEU A 665 -14.64 -21.83 22.53
N GLU A 666 -14.35 -21.26 21.36
CA GLU A 666 -15.33 -20.57 20.53
C GLU A 666 -15.01 -20.87 19.05
N VAL A 667 -15.92 -21.53 18.33
CA VAL A 667 -15.65 -22.07 16.98
C VAL A 667 -16.76 -21.69 16.01
N GLY A 668 -16.66 -20.50 15.43
CA GLY A 668 -17.56 -20.02 14.37
C GLY A 668 -17.54 -20.87 13.09
N LEU A 669 -18.32 -21.95 13.07
CA LEU A 669 -18.60 -22.78 11.88
C LEU A 669 -19.57 -22.06 10.93
N ALA A 670 -19.04 -21.15 10.13
CA ALA A 670 -19.73 -20.62 8.96
C ALA A 670 -19.73 -21.68 7.83
N CYS A 671 -20.93 -22.14 7.43
CA CYS A 671 -21.17 -22.95 6.23
C CYS A 671 -21.68 -22.07 5.07
#